data_AF-A0A3L6FHW7-F1
#
_entry.id   AF-A0A3L6FHW7-F1
#
_cell.length_a   1.000
_cell.length_b   1.000
_cell.length_c   1.000
_cell.angle_alpha   90.00
_cell.angle_beta   90.00
_cell.angle_gamma   90.00
#
_symmetry.space_group_name_H-M   'P 1'
#
loop_
_entity.id
_entity.type
_entity.pdbx_description
1 polymer ?
#
loop_
_entity_poly.entity_id
_entity_poly.type
_entity_poly.pdbx_seq_one_letter_code
_entity_poly.pdbx_strand_id
1 'polypeptide(L)'
;MQDMFLKRIGQKHPIYTFSRVLSIKCLHSIFNQEMICAILESLLSRGNELIDYVESACDLLLVIAMVFPSLFRGSEEYLLKLFLEEPILINVKTLQMLAHLAKSTHCLSTNFSNVVYPLLEQKCIEGTRAESKYAITAIAALHSDDKKFAKLFKKVITGLNDDHNVPTLLQSLGSILENSPSIYALYEREVTTLFQDILSPAEFISTSGQLSVDDLSACCASCKQKIYCLKALVRSCLPRSTAHTRINNILEKLLKYEKGLFDDIALCENDHSYIKLAAGKSVLQLATRWDSHISPELFRNTLLIARDSSYTVRKSFICKLYGLLKKRAIPFRYACAFALTATDCSRDIRTESASYLSEVLKEQRRFFVYQNRTSKESIVDNPAYAVIFLIHTLAYDGALPSDYYVDESSFPEFCSPLCVMLRELVEIDSSSKTEHGPTASFVSVLSGILRGIQKAEDPINSEITPTLHVLSKIGLLIVKELDKHCKMSDCPRHILLPSSYYRLSVSERKSYECCQENFISDKLVKRILKAHEPYNHNDNTKCSVVSERVSYEFVPERKACSSLNKSVVQNASGCDSNRNKCLASGKAVSKKKDQSTNNSLDKENMSSCGSGGTKVSSPGSLGLAREVDSGNCLSLLDNRNCPMTRTSKANHNNCRQTAVCIYC
;
A
#
# COMPACT_ATOMS: atom_id res chain seq x y z
N MET A 1 -13.10 20.60 38.30
CA MET A 1 -14.15 19.55 38.17
C MET A 1 -13.69 18.20 38.73
N GLN A 2 -12.49 17.72 38.34
CA GLN A 2 -11.86 16.49 38.87
C GLN A 2 -11.81 16.44 40.39
N ASP A 3 -11.30 17.49 41.04
CA ASP A 3 -11.16 17.50 42.49
C ASP A 3 -12.51 17.44 43.21
N MET A 4 -13.56 18.02 42.63
CA MET A 4 -14.91 17.92 43.20
C MET A 4 -15.51 16.52 43.04
N PHE A 5 -15.25 15.87 41.90
CA PHE A 5 -15.68 14.49 41.67
C PHE A 5 -14.97 13.51 42.62
N LEU A 6 -13.66 13.63 42.76
CA LEU A 6 -12.87 12.78 43.68
C LEU A 6 -13.20 13.06 45.15
N LYS A 7 -13.47 14.33 45.52
CA LYS A 7 -13.94 14.69 46.87
C LYS A 7 -15.30 14.07 47.19
N ARG A 8 -16.22 13.97 46.23
CA ARG A 8 -17.54 13.32 46.43
C ARG A 8 -17.45 11.82 46.66
N ILE A 9 -16.51 11.14 46.00
CA ILE A 9 -16.30 9.69 46.19
C ILE A 9 -15.67 9.41 47.56
N GLY A 10 -14.79 10.30 48.02
CA GLY A 10 -14.11 10.16 49.31
C GLY A 10 -12.91 9.21 49.25
N GLN A 11 -11.79 9.60 49.85
CA GLN A 11 -10.51 8.88 49.72
C GLN A 11 -10.53 7.44 50.27
N LYS A 12 -11.44 7.14 51.21
CA LYS A 12 -11.57 5.81 51.81
C LYS A 12 -12.44 4.84 50.97
N HIS A 13 -13.10 5.34 49.93
CA HIS A 13 -14.02 4.53 49.14
C HIS A 13 -13.25 3.56 48.22
N PRO A 14 -13.66 2.27 48.11
CA PRO A 14 -12.92 1.26 47.33
C PRO A 14 -12.68 1.64 45.86
N ILE A 15 -13.61 2.41 45.27
CA ILE A 15 -13.55 2.82 43.87
C ILE A 15 -12.67 4.08 43.68
N TYR A 16 -12.26 4.78 44.75
CA TYR A 16 -11.54 6.05 44.64
C TYR A 16 -10.27 5.95 43.78
N THR A 17 -9.47 4.91 43.99
CA THR A 17 -8.23 4.69 43.22
C THR A 17 -8.52 4.46 41.74
N PHE A 18 -9.54 3.65 41.43
CA PHE A 18 -9.98 3.41 40.06
C PHE A 18 -10.49 4.70 39.41
N SER A 19 -11.39 5.42 40.07
CA SER A 19 -11.94 6.69 39.58
C SER A 19 -10.88 7.77 39.39
N ARG A 20 -9.86 7.82 40.26
CA ARG A 20 -8.72 8.73 40.11
C ARG A 20 -7.92 8.42 38.86
N VAL A 21 -7.56 7.15 38.65
CA VAL A 21 -6.81 6.72 37.45
C VAL A 21 -7.63 6.94 36.18
N LEU A 22 -8.90 6.57 36.20
CA LEU A 22 -9.82 6.80 35.09
C LEU A 22 -9.93 8.29 34.76
N SER A 23 -10.10 9.13 35.79
CA SER A 23 -10.18 10.58 35.61
C SER A 23 -8.91 11.15 35.00
N ILE A 24 -7.72 10.72 35.44
CA ILE A 24 -6.45 11.18 34.85
C ILE A 24 -6.36 10.77 33.37
N LYS A 25 -6.80 9.55 33.03
CA LYS A 25 -6.75 9.04 31.65
C LYS A 25 -7.80 9.64 30.72
N CYS A 26 -8.95 10.06 31.25
CA CYS A 26 -10.05 10.63 30.46
C CYS A 26 -10.01 12.15 30.37
N LEU A 27 -9.27 12.83 31.24
CA LEU A 27 -9.16 14.29 31.20
C LEU A 27 -8.08 14.73 30.23
N HIS A 28 -8.39 15.81 29.50
CA HIS A 28 -7.48 16.60 28.68
C HIS A 28 -6.49 17.40 29.56
N SER A 29 -5.72 16.68 30.38
CA SER A 29 -4.78 17.24 31.35
C SER A 29 -3.45 17.64 30.70
N ILE A 30 -3.06 16.93 29.64
CA ILE A 30 -1.83 17.21 28.89
C ILE A 30 -2.07 18.25 27.80
N PHE A 31 -3.16 18.15 27.04
CA PHE A 31 -3.49 19.08 25.96
C PHE A 31 -4.89 19.62 26.17
N ASN A 32 -5.03 20.94 26.20
CA ASN A 32 -6.31 21.65 26.29
C ASN A 32 -6.37 22.76 25.22
N GLN A 33 -7.52 23.44 25.12
CA GLN A 33 -7.75 24.48 24.11
C GLN A 33 -6.77 25.66 24.27
N GLU A 34 -6.51 26.08 25.50
CA GLU A 34 -5.57 27.18 25.82
C GLU A 34 -4.15 26.85 25.36
N MET A 35 -3.70 25.62 25.57
CA MET A 35 -2.38 25.17 25.15
C MET A 35 -2.25 25.13 23.63
N ILE A 36 -3.32 24.76 22.90
CA ILE A 36 -3.32 24.82 21.44
C ILE A 36 -3.19 26.27 20.95
N CYS A 37 -3.97 27.20 21.52
CA CYS A 37 -3.85 28.62 21.19
C CYS A 37 -2.45 29.16 21.52
N ALA A 38 -1.87 28.80 22.67
CA ALA A 38 -0.53 29.22 23.05
C ALA A 38 0.56 28.67 22.10
N ILE A 39 0.43 27.42 21.65
CA ILE A 39 1.35 26.85 20.65
C ILE A 39 1.21 27.60 19.32
N LEU A 40 -0.01 27.84 18.85
CA LEU A 40 -0.26 28.57 17.60
C LEU A 40 0.24 30.02 17.67
N GLU A 41 0.01 30.70 18.78
CA GLU A 41 0.51 32.05 19.01
C GLU A 41 2.05 32.08 19.04
N SER A 42 2.68 31.12 19.72
CA SER A 42 4.13 30.96 19.72
C SER A 42 4.69 30.66 18.33
N LEU A 43 3.94 29.97 17.46
CA LEU A 43 4.34 29.71 16.08
C LEU A 43 4.34 31.01 15.28
N LEU A 44 3.29 31.82 15.41
CA LEU A 44 3.17 33.10 14.72
C LEU A 44 4.15 34.15 15.24
N SER A 45 4.55 34.09 16.51
CA SER A 45 5.44 35.08 17.12
C SER A 45 6.94 34.82 16.88
N ARG A 46 7.33 33.58 16.57
CA ARG A 46 8.75 33.14 16.51
C ARG A 46 9.28 33.00 15.07
N GLY A 47 8.80 33.82 14.14
CA GLY A 47 9.10 33.74 12.71
C GLY A 47 10.55 33.32 12.39
N ASN A 48 10.69 32.34 11.50
CA ASN A 48 11.91 31.79 10.85
C ASN A 48 13.17 31.46 11.69
N GLU A 49 13.25 31.76 12.99
CA GLU A 49 14.49 31.65 13.77
C GLU A 49 14.76 30.24 14.34
N LEU A 50 13.76 29.34 14.38
CA LEU A 50 13.88 27.99 14.97
C LEU A 50 13.09 26.93 14.16
N ILE A 51 13.65 26.50 13.02
CA ILE A 51 13.03 25.54 12.09
C ILE A 51 12.62 24.23 12.79
N ASP A 52 13.49 23.66 13.62
CA ASP A 52 13.24 22.38 14.32
C ASP A 52 12.06 22.47 15.31
N TYR A 53 11.91 23.62 15.98
CA TYR A 53 10.80 23.88 16.90
C TYR A 53 9.47 23.98 16.13
N VAL A 54 9.47 24.75 15.03
CA VAL A 54 8.29 24.91 14.16
C VAL A 54 7.83 23.56 13.63
N GLU A 55 8.77 22.74 13.15
CA GLU A 55 8.45 21.41 12.63
C GLU A 55 7.83 20.50 13.70
N SER A 56 8.47 20.44 14.89
CA SER A 56 8.00 19.62 16.00
C SER A 56 6.63 20.06 16.54
N ALA A 57 6.39 21.38 16.60
CA ALA A 57 5.10 21.93 17.01
C ALA A 57 4.01 21.62 15.99
N CYS A 58 4.30 21.72 14.69
CA CYS A 58 3.37 21.31 13.63
C CYS A 58 3.04 19.82 13.68
N ASP A 59 4.04 18.96 13.95
CA ASP A 59 3.83 17.52 14.11
C ASP A 59 2.92 17.21 15.30
N LEU A 60 3.16 17.88 16.43
CA LEU A 60 2.33 17.75 17.62
C LEU A 60 0.88 18.21 17.34
N LEU A 61 0.70 19.39 16.76
CA LEU A 61 -0.62 19.93 16.41
C LEU A 61 -1.35 19.01 15.42
N LEU A 62 -0.64 18.44 14.44
CA LEU A 62 -1.22 17.48 13.50
C LEU A 62 -1.72 16.22 14.23
N VAL A 63 -0.93 15.66 15.17
CA VAL A 63 -1.38 14.52 15.98
C VAL A 63 -2.61 14.88 16.81
N ILE A 64 -2.62 16.05 17.44
CA ILE A 64 -3.78 16.51 18.22
C ILE A 64 -5.01 16.71 17.32
N ALA A 65 -4.85 17.28 16.12
CA ALA A 65 -5.96 17.48 15.18
C ALA A 65 -6.54 16.15 14.68
N MET A 66 -5.70 15.10 14.54
CA MET A 66 -6.16 13.77 14.15
C MET A 66 -6.92 13.04 15.26
N VAL A 67 -6.53 13.23 16.52
CA VAL A 67 -7.06 12.47 17.66
C VAL A 67 -8.15 13.23 18.42
N PHE A 68 -8.00 14.54 18.58
CA PHE A 68 -8.85 15.43 19.39
C PHE A 68 -9.16 16.76 18.68
N PRO A 69 -9.81 16.74 17.49
CA PRO A 69 -10.06 17.94 16.69
C PRO A 69 -10.89 19.01 17.44
N SER A 70 -11.76 18.61 18.37
CA SER A 70 -12.59 19.54 19.16
C SER A 70 -11.78 20.51 20.02
N LEU A 71 -10.51 20.21 20.31
CA LEU A 71 -9.64 21.11 21.06
C LEU A 71 -9.22 22.36 20.25
N PHE A 72 -9.38 22.34 18.93
CA PHE A 72 -9.11 23.50 18.06
C PHE A 72 -10.28 24.48 17.99
N ARG A 73 -11.39 24.20 18.67
CA ARG A 73 -12.53 25.11 18.71
C ARG A 73 -12.11 26.45 19.34
N GLY A 74 -12.30 27.54 18.61
CA GLY A 74 -11.91 28.89 19.06
C GLY A 74 -10.51 29.31 18.63
N SER A 75 -9.71 28.43 18.02
CA SER A 75 -8.38 28.79 17.49
C SER A 75 -8.43 29.29 16.03
N GLU A 76 -9.61 29.63 15.51
CA GLU A 76 -9.84 29.94 14.09
C GLU A 76 -9.03 31.14 13.61
N GLU A 77 -8.96 32.21 14.41
CA GLU A 77 -8.20 33.42 14.05
C GLU A 77 -6.70 33.13 13.92
N TYR A 78 -6.15 32.32 14.83
CA TYR A 78 -4.76 31.88 14.77
C TYR A 78 -4.50 30.99 13.54
N LEU A 79 -5.43 30.08 13.24
CA LEU A 79 -5.36 29.25 12.04
C LEU A 79 -5.46 30.10 10.76
N LEU A 80 -6.31 31.13 10.72
CA LEU A 80 -6.40 32.04 9.58
C LEU A 80 -5.08 32.78 9.34
N LYS A 81 -4.48 33.34 10.39
CA LYS A 81 -3.16 34.00 10.29
C LYS A 81 -2.10 33.03 9.78
N LEU A 82 -2.09 31.80 10.32
CA LEU A 82 -1.19 30.74 9.88
C LEU A 82 -1.34 30.41 8.38
N PHE A 83 -2.57 30.44 7.84
CA PHE A 83 -2.83 30.13 6.43
C PHE A 83 -2.74 31.35 5.48
N LEU A 84 -2.80 32.59 5.97
CA LEU A 84 -2.84 33.77 5.12
C LEU A 84 -1.53 34.57 5.11
N GLU A 85 -0.81 34.64 6.22
CA GLU A 85 0.27 35.62 6.41
C GLU A 85 1.67 35.03 6.17
N GLU A 86 1.87 33.71 6.34
CA GLU A 86 3.22 33.10 6.26
C GLU A 86 3.32 31.95 5.24
N PRO A 87 3.79 32.20 4.00
CA PRO A 87 3.92 31.15 2.97
C PRO A 87 4.92 30.03 3.33
N ILE A 88 5.82 30.28 4.30
CA ILE A 88 6.85 29.33 4.75
C ILE A 88 6.26 28.26 5.70
N LEU A 89 5.24 28.60 6.51
CA LEU A 89 4.55 27.66 7.41
C LEU A 89 3.44 26.87 6.70
N ILE A 90 2.97 27.32 5.54
CA ILE A 90 1.99 26.60 4.72
C ILE A 90 2.70 25.49 3.97
N ASN A 91 2.93 24.39 4.68
CA ASN A 91 3.48 23.16 4.14
C ASN A 91 2.42 22.04 4.12
N VAL A 92 2.84 20.85 3.71
CA VAL A 92 1.99 19.66 3.65
C VAL A 92 1.32 19.33 4.99
N LYS A 93 2.01 19.57 6.13
CA LYS A 93 1.52 19.23 7.47
C LYS A 93 0.38 20.14 7.91
N THR A 94 0.48 21.44 7.67
CA THR A 94 -0.60 22.39 8.04
C THR A 94 -1.85 22.22 7.18
N LEU A 95 -1.69 21.92 5.88
CA LEU A 95 -2.82 21.52 5.03
C LEU A 95 -3.44 20.18 5.47
N GLN A 96 -2.61 19.22 5.89
CA GLN A 96 -3.09 17.95 6.43
C GLN A 96 -3.89 18.16 7.73
N MET A 97 -3.38 19.01 8.64
CA MET A 97 -4.09 19.41 9.86
C MET A 97 -5.45 20.01 9.51
N LEU A 98 -5.49 20.99 8.60
CA LEU A 98 -6.75 21.59 8.13
C LEU A 98 -7.71 20.55 7.54
N ALA A 99 -7.22 19.61 6.73
CA ALA A 99 -8.04 18.55 6.15
C ALA A 99 -8.66 17.63 7.22
N HIS A 100 -7.99 17.43 8.36
CA HIS A 100 -8.56 16.69 9.50
C HIS A 100 -9.57 17.52 10.28
N LEU A 101 -9.26 18.79 10.57
CA LEU A 101 -10.16 19.71 11.26
C LEU A 101 -11.44 19.96 10.47
N ALA A 102 -11.34 20.13 9.16
CA ALA A 102 -12.48 20.31 8.27
C ALA A 102 -13.45 19.12 8.26
N LYS A 103 -12.96 17.90 8.45
CA LYS A 103 -13.80 16.69 8.52
C LYS A 103 -14.55 16.56 9.84
N SER A 104 -14.06 17.19 10.89
CA SER A 104 -14.71 17.15 12.20
C SER A 104 -15.87 18.13 12.25
N THR A 105 -17.04 17.65 12.66
CA THR A 105 -18.26 18.46 12.72
C THR A 105 -18.07 19.61 13.74
N HIS A 106 -18.41 20.83 13.33
CA HIS A 106 -18.44 22.04 14.17
C HIS A 106 -17.11 22.54 14.75
N CYS A 107 -15.96 22.13 14.19
CA CYS A 107 -14.66 22.66 14.63
C CYS A 107 -14.24 23.96 13.92
N LEU A 108 -14.73 24.21 12.71
CA LEU A 108 -14.43 25.40 11.92
C LEU A 108 -15.71 26.12 11.50
N SER A 109 -15.72 27.45 11.58
CA SER A 109 -16.84 28.29 11.17
C SER A 109 -16.98 28.40 9.64
N THR A 110 -18.18 28.76 9.19
CA THR A 110 -18.46 29.05 7.77
C THR A 110 -17.66 30.25 7.25
N ASN A 111 -17.35 31.22 8.12
CA ASN A 111 -16.54 32.39 7.76
C ASN A 111 -15.10 31.98 7.48
N PHE A 112 -14.50 31.18 8.38
CA PHE A 112 -13.19 30.58 8.17
C PHE A 112 -13.12 29.85 6.82
N SER A 113 -14.12 29.01 6.56
CA SER A 113 -14.24 28.20 5.35
C SER A 113 -14.25 29.02 4.05
N ASN A 114 -14.90 30.18 4.04
CA ASN A 114 -14.96 31.05 2.86
C ASN A 114 -13.64 31.80 2.61
N VAL A 115 -12.96 32.24 3.67
CA VAL A 115 -11.69 32.98 3.56
C VAL A 115 -10.55 32.08 3.08
N VAL A 116 -10.53 30.82 3.52
CA VAL A 116 -9.44 29.88 3.19
C VAL A 116 -9.64 29.23 1.80
N TYR A 117 -10.85 29.23 1.25
CA TYR A 117 -11.15 28.57 -0.03
C TYR A 117 -10.24 29.00 -1.21
N PRO A 118 -10.00 30.30 -1.48
CA PRO A 118 -9.13 30.72 -2.58
C PRO A 118 -7.69 30.20 -2.46
N LEU A 119 -7.15 30.14 -1.24
CA LEU A 119 -5.83 29.58 -0.97
C LEU A 119 -5.78 28.08 -1.29
N LEU A 120 -6.82 27.33 -0.87
CA LEU A 120 -6.90 25.91 -1.17
C LEU A 120 -7.01 25.67 -2.66
N GLU A 121 -7.83 26.45 -3.36
CA GLU A 121 -7.95 26.41 -4.82
C GLU A 121 -6.60 26.67 -5.51
N GLN A 122 -5.85 27.67 -5.07
CA GLN A 122 -4.50 27.94 -5.57
C GLN A 122 -3.56 26.74 -5.37
N LYS A 123 -3.54 26.14 -4.17
CA LYS A 123 -2.72 24.95 -3.88
C LYS A 123 -3.12 23.71 -4.68
N CYS A 124 -4.36 23.63 -5.17
CA CYS A 124 -4.79 22.58 -6.09
C CYS A 124 -4.19 22.73 -7.50
N ILE A 125 -3.81 23.94 -7.91
CA ILE A 125 -3.34 24.24 -9.27
C ILE A 125 -1.81 24.38 -9.28
N GLU A 126 -1.27 25.19 -8.37
CA GLU A 126 0.14 25.61 -8.36
C GLU A 126 0.98 24.86 -7.33
N GLY A 127 0.35 24.19 -6.36
CA GLY A 127 1.05 23.50 -5.29
C GLY A 127 1.82 22.26 -5.73
N THR A 128 2.47 21.61 -4.77
CA THR A 128 2.97 20.25 -4.91
C THR A 128 1.83 19.24 -4.88
N ARG A 129 2.08 18.02 -5.38
CA ARG A 129 1.10 16.92 -5.30
C ARG A 129 0.59 16.65 -3.88
N ALA A 130 1.46 16.75 -2.88
CA ALA A 130 1.09 16.50 -1.51
C ALA A 130 0.17 17.61 -0.96
N GLU A 131 0.48 18.87 -1.27
CA GLU A 131 -0.37 20.01 -0.91
C GLU A 131 -1.74 19.94 -1.61
N SER A 132 -1.78 19.72 -2.92
CA SER A 132 -3.04 19.58 -3.70
C SER A 132 -3.96 18.49 -3.11
N LYS A 133 -3.39 17.33 -2.76
CA LYS A 133 -4.16 16.23 -2.15
C LYS A 133 -4.88 16.68 -0.88
N TYR A 134 -4.18 17.37 0.03
CA TYR A 134 -4.76 17.80 1.29
C TYR A 134 -5.66 19.02 1.12
N ALA A 135 -5.33 19.93 0.19
CA ALA A 135 -6.16 21.08 -0.16
C ALA A 135 -7.55 20.63 -0.66
N ILE A 136 -7.61 19.66 -1.57
CA ILE A 136 -8.91 19.13 -2.06
C ILE A 136 -9.63 18.37 -0.96
N THR A 137 -8.91 17.62 -0.14
CA THR A 137 -9.53 16.92 1.00
C THR A 137 -10.18 17.92 1.97
N ALA A 138 -9.53 19.07 2.20
CA ALA A 138 -10.10 20.16 2.98
C ALA A 138 -11.29 20.82 2.26
N ILE A 139 -11.19 21.12 0.96
CA ILE A 139 -12.30 21.67 0.17
C ILE A 139 -13.52 20.75 0.24
N ALA A 140 -13.36 19.44 0.02
CA ALA A 140 -14.45 18.47 0.04
C ALA A 140 -15.18 18.42 1.39
N ALA A 141 -14.43 18.57 2.49
CA ALA A 141 -14.97 18.55 3.84
C ALA A 141 -15.60 19.89 4.25
N LEU A 142 -15.02 21.01 3.81
CA LEU A 142 -15.50 22.37 4.09
C LEU A 142 -16.69 22.80 3.22
N HIS A 143 -16.71 22.34 1.96
CA HIS A 143 -17.62 22.78 0.91
C HIS A 143 -18.02 21.60 0.03
N SER A 144 -19.20 21.03 0.28
CA SER A 144 -19.75 19.93 -0.55
C SER A 144 -20.54 20.44 -1.78
N ASP A 145 -20.23 21.62 -2.29
CA ASP A 145 -20.95 22.23 -3.42
C ASP A 145 -20.32 21.81 -4.76
N ASP A 146 -21.05 21.01 -5.53
CA ASP A 146 -20.67 20.58 -6.89
C ASP A 146 -20.37 21.76 -7.81
N LYS A 147 -20.95 22.95 -7.60
CA LYS A 147 -20.63 24.15 -8.40
C LYS A 147 -19.19 24.60 -8.20
N LYS A 148 -18.66 24.50 -6.98
CA LYS A 148 -17.26 24.84 -6.67
C LYS A 148 -16.33 23.81 -7.28
N PHE A 149 -16.67 22.53 -7.18
CA PHE A 149 -15.94 21.45 -7.85
C PHE A 149 -15.96 21.59 -9.38
N ALA A 150 -17.07 21.99 -9.99
CA ALA A 150 -17.15 22.23 -11.44
C ALA A 150 -16.21 23.37 -11.89
N LYS A 151 -16.15 24.47 -11.12
CA LYS A 151 -15.23 25.58 -11.41
C LYS A 151 -13.77 25.15 -11.28
N LEU A 152 -13.43 24.45 -10.20
CA LEU A 152 -12.10 23.93 -9.97
C LEU A 152 -11.69 22.91 -11.05
N PHE A 153 -12.61 22.01 -11.42
CA PHE A 153 -12.41 21.03 -12.49
C PHE A 153 -12.02 21.70 -13.79
N LYS A 154 -12.77 22.73 -14.23
CA LYS A 154 -12.44 23.48 -15.45
C LYS A 154 -11.05 24.08 -15.41
N LYS A 155 -10.66 24.71 -14.29
CA LYS A 155 -9.30 25.27 -14.13
C LYS A 155 -8.22 24.19 -14.21
N VAL A 156 -8.47 23.02 -13.62
CA VAL A 156 -7.55 21.87 -13.67
C VAL A 156 -7.41 21.34 -15.09
N ILE A 157 -8.51 21.21 -15.85
CA ILE A 157 -8.46 20.76 -17.25
C ILE A 157 -7.71 21.78 -18.12
N THR A 158 -7.97 23.07 -17.97
CA THR A 158 -7.23 24.12 -18.70
C THR A 158 -5.73 24.01 -18.44
N GLY A 159 -5.31 23.91 -17.16
CA GLY A 159 -3.88 23.76 -16.84
C GLY A 159 -3.25 22.47 -17.36
N LEU A 160 -4.03 21.38 -17.49
CA LEU A 160 -3.54 20.12 -18.08
C LEU A 160 -3.33 20.24 -19.58
N ASN A 161 -4.20 20.98 -20.28
CA ASN A 161 -4.04 21.26 -21.71
C ASN A 161 -2.86 22.20 -21.99
N ASP A 162 -2.49 23.03 -21.01
CA ASP A 162 -1.34 23.93 -21.09
C ASP A 162 -0.01 23.25 -20.65
N ASP A 163 -0.02 21.93 -20.36
CA ASP A 163 1.13 21.13 -19.91
C ASP A 163 1.88 21.67 -18.68
N HIS A 164 1.25 22.52 -17.88
CA HIS A 164 1.83 23.13 -16.69
C HIS A 164 1.50 22.33 -15.42
N ASN A 165 2.50 22.01 -14.60
CA ASN A 165 2.34 21.32 -13.31
C ASN A 165 1.47 20.03 -13.37
N VAL A 166 1.56 19.29 -14.49
CA VAL A 166 0.77 18.08 -14.79
C VAL A 166 0.67 17.10 -13.60
N PRO A 167 1.75 16.80 -12.83
CA PRO A 167 1.66 15.91 -11.68
C PRO A 167 0.65 16.36 -10.61
N THR A 168 0.63 17.65 -10.28
CA THR A 168 -0.28 18.25 -9.29
C THR A 168 -1.69 18.31 -9.85
N LEU A 169 -1.85 18.71 -11.11
CA LEU A 169 -3.16 18.78 -11.74
C LEU A 169 -3.83 17.41 -11.87
N LEU A 170 -3.09 16.35 -12.21
CA LEU A 170 -3.61 14.98 -12.20
C LEU A 170 -3.99 14.52 -10.78
N GLN A 171 -3.18 14.87 -9.78
CA GLN A 171 -3.50 14.63 -8.37
C GLN A 171 -4.79 15.36 -7.97
N SER A 172 -5.01 16.56 -8.50
CA SER A 172 -6.22 17.34 -8.29
C SER A 172 -7.44 16.72 -8.98
N LEU A 173 -7.33 16.45 -10.28
CA LEU A 173 -8.34 15.81 -11.09
C LEU A 173 -8.87 14.52 -10.44
N GLY A 174 -7.96 13.60 -10.10
CA GLY A 174 -8.35 12.34 -9.46
C GLY A 174 -9.09 12.53 -8.14
N SER A 175 -8.70 13.54 -7.35
CA SER A 175 -9.35 13.82 -6.05
C SER A 175 -10.70 14.52 -6.22
N ILE A 176 -10.86 15.40 -7.22
CA ILE A 176 -12.15 16.02 -7.55
C ILE A 176 -13.15 14.94 -7.96
N LEU A 177 -12.75 14.05 -8.87
CA LEU A 177 -13.61 12.98 -9.38
C LEU A 177 -13.96 11.93 -8.31
N GLU A 178 -13.09 11.74 -7.32
CA GLU A 178 -13.38 10.89 -6.15
C GLU A 178 -14.42 11.52 -5.21
N ASN A 179 -14.35 12.84 -4.98
CA ASN A 179 -15.23 13.52 -4.02
C ASN A 179 -16.56 14.00 -4.64
N SER A 180 -16.61 14.20 -5.96
CA SER A 180 -17.82 14.65 -6.67
C SER A 180 -18.08 13.78 -7.91
N PRO A 181 -18.83 12.67 -7.75
CA PRO A 181 -19.14 11.74 -8.85
C PRO A 181 -20.03 12.38 -9.94
N SER A 182 -20.84 13.38 -9.59
CA SER A 182 -21.69 14.13 -10.52
C SER A 182 -20.87 14.86 -11.58
N ILE A 183 -19.70 15.42 -11.21
CA ILE A 183 -18.77 16.06 -12.15
C ILE A 183 -18.22 15.03 -13.14
N TYR A 184 -17.89 13.83 -12.69
CA TYR A 184 -17.47 12.78 -13.62
C TYR A 184 -18.57 12.48 -14.64
N ALA A 185 -19.81 12.28 -14.20
CA ALA A 185 -20.92 11.97 -15.09
C ALA A 185 -21.18 13.09 -16.12
N LEU A 186 -20.95 14.35 -15.73
CA LEU A 186 -21.11 15.50 -16.62
C LEU A 186 -20.01 15.60 -17.69
N TYR A 187 -18.78 15.24 -17.36
CA TYR A 187 -17.60 15.39 -18.23
C TYR A 187 -16.96 14.04 -18.62
N GLU A 188 -17.72 12.94 -18.61
CA GLU A 188 -17.21 11.58 -18.79
C GLU A 188 -16.37 11.42 -20.06
N ARG A 189 -16.84 11.95 -21.19
CA ARG A 189 -16.15 11.85 -22.47
C ARG A 189 -14.80 12.57 -22.43
N GLU A 190 -14.78 13.81 -21.96
CA GLU A 190 -13.58 14.65 -21.86
C GLU A 190 -12.53 14.05 -20.90
N VAL A 191 -12.98 13.52 -19.77
CA VAL A 191 -12.10 12.83 -18.81
C VAL A 191 -11.54 11.54 -19.40
N THR A 192 -12.36 10.78 -20.12
CA THR A 192 -11.94 9.51 -20.74
C THR A 192 -10.93 9.74 -21.85
N THR A 193 -11.16 10.72 -22.72
CA THR A 193 -10.21 11.09 -23.78
C THR A 193 -8.89 11.56 -23.18
N LEU A 194 -8.93 12.46 -22.19
CA LEU A 194 -7.73 12.95 -21.51
C LEU A 194 -6.89 11.80 -20.92
N PHE A 195 -7.52 10.85 -20.21
CA PHE A 195 -6.79 9.71 -19.67
C PHE A 195 -6.25 8.77 -20.76
N GLN A 196 -6.97 8.62 -21.87
CA GLN A 196 -6.47 7.85 -23.01
C GLN A 196 -5.25 8.54 -23.63
N ASP A 197 -5.32 9.83 -23.92
CA ASP A 197 -4.26 10.61 -24.56
C ASP A 197 -2.96 10.57 -23.75
N ILE A 198 -3.03 10.75 -22.42
CA ILE A 198 -1.84 10.69 -21.55
C ILE A 198 -1.27 9.26 -21.45
N LEU A 199 -2.11 8.22 -21.51
CA LEU A 199 -1.67 6.83 -21.40
C LEU A 199 -1.20 6.25 -22.73
N SER A 200 -1.57 6.85 -23.85
CA SER A 200 -1.14 6.47 -25.20
C SER A 200 0.39 6.56 -25.37
N PRO A 201 0.97 5.85 -26.35
CA PRO A 201 2.37 6.00 -26.70
C PRO A 201 2.63 7.44 -27.17
N ALA A 202 3.70 8.08 -26.65
CA ALA A 202 4.15 9.34 -27.22
C ALA A 202 4.99 9.02 -28.47
N GLU A 203 4.72 9.69 -29.58
CA GLU A 203 5.64 9.67 -30.73
C GLU A 203 6.99 10.26 -30.27
N PHE A 204 8.04 9.46 -30.35
CA PHE A 204 9.37 9.85 -29.89
C PHE A 204 9.97 10.90 -30.85
N ILE A 205 10.14 12.14 -30.40
CA ILE A 205 11.07 13.08 -31.03
C ILE A 205 12.40 12.96 -30.28
N SER A 206 13.35 12.24 -30.89
CA SER A 206 14.72 12.09 -30.41
C SER A 206 15.44 13.45 -30.33
N THR A 207 15.38 14.16 -29.21
CA THR A 207 16.46 15.10 -28.90
C THR A 207 17.61 14.32 -28.28
N SER A 208 18.54 13.88 -29.13
CA SER A 208 19.84 13.37 -28.73
C SER A 208 20.59 14.45 -27.94
N GLY A 209 20.57 14.35 -26.62
CA GLY A 209 21.29 15.26 -25.73
C GLY A 209 21.67 14.54 -24.44
N GLN A 210 22.87 13.95 -24.44
CA GLN A 210 23.66 13.52 -23.28
C GLN A 210 22.87 13.15 -22.00
N LEU A 211 22.39 11.91 -21.93
CA LEU A 211 22.07 11.29 -20.64
C LEU A 211 23.39 10.91 -19.96
N SER A 212 23.63 11.46 -18.76
CA SER A 212 24.74 11.08 -17.91
C SER A 212 24.53 9.65 -17.39
N VAL A 213 25.61 8.90 -17.12
CA VAL A 213 25.53 7.49 -16.68
C VAL A 213 24.78 7.33 -15.34
N ASP A 214 24.68 8.40 -14.54
CA ASP A 214 23.90 8.43 -13.28
C ASP A 214 22.38 8.63 -13.48
N ASP A 215 21.93 9.15 -14.64
CA ASP A 215 20.51 9.38 -14.95
C ASP A 215 19.76 8.12 -15.42
N LEU A 216 20.47 7.02 -15.67
CA LEU A 216 19.88 5.78 -16.19
C LEU A 216 18.95 5.09 -15.18
N SER A 217 19.02 5.39 -13.87
CA SER A 217 18.19 4.73 -12.84
C SER A 217 16.82 5.38 -12.56
N ALA A 218 16.59 6.60 -13.04
CA ALA A 218 15.42 7.40 -12.69
C ALA A 218 14.29 7.29 -13.74
N CYS A 219 13.05 7.05 -13.30
CA CYS A 219 11.85 7.04 -14.17
C CYS A 219 11.74 8.38 -14.91
N CYS A 220 11.54 8.30 -16.24
CA CYS A 220 11.50 9.47 -17.11
C CYS A 220 10.27 10.36 -16.82
N ALA A 221 10.27 11.59 -17.33
CA ALA A 221 9.16 12.52 -17.12
C ALA A 221 7.82 11.98 -17.66
N SER A 222 7.84 11.35 -18.84
CA SER A 222 6.66 10.71 -19.45
C SER A 222 6.15 9.52 -18.60
N CYS A 223 7.05 8.65 -18.13
CA CYS A 223 6.76 7.58 -17.18
C CYS A 223 6.08 8.13 -15.92
N LYS A 224 6.60 9.21 -15.33
CA LYS A 224 6.00 9.86 -14.15
C LYS A 224 4.58 10.36 -14.44
N GLN A 225 4.35 11.02 -15.59
CA GLN A 225 3.02 11.47 -15.99
C GLN A 225 2.03 10.31 -16.11
N LYS A 226 2.40 9.21 -16.79
CA LYS A 226 1.57 8.00 -16.90
C LYS A 226 1.22 7.40 -15.53
N ILE A 227 2.19 7.36 -14.62
CA ILE A 227 1.97 6.88 -13.24
C ILE A 227 0.97 7.77 -12.48
N TYR A 228 1.04 9.10 -12.64
CA TYR A 228 0.09 10.01 -12.00
C TYR A 228 -1.29 9.95 -12.66
N CYS A 229 -1.34 9.76 -13.98
CA CYS A 229 -2.57 9.55 -14.72
C CYS A 229 -3.29 8.27 -14.26
N LEU A 230 -2.57 7.15 -14.15
CA LEU A 230 -3.10 5.90 -13.58
C LEU A 230 -3.69 6.11 -12.18
N LYS A 231 -2.99 6.84 -11.31
CA LYS A 231 -3.50 7.15 -9.96
C LYS A 231 -4.77 8.00 -10.01
N ALA A 232 -4.85 8.98 -10.91
CA ALA A 232 -6.02 9.83 -11.08
C ALA A 232 -7.23 9.03 -11.60
N LEU A 233 -7.01 8.21 -12.63
CA LEU A 233 -7.99 7.30 -13.21
C LEU A 233 -8.55 6.36 -12.14
N VAL A 234 -7.69 5.73 -11.35
CA VAL A 234 -8.11 4.80 -10.28
C VAL A 234 -8.92 5.50 -9.20
N ARG A 235 -8.52 6.71 -8.79
CA ARG A 235 -9.30 7.50 -7.82
C ARG A 235 -10.68 7.87 -8.33
N SER A 236 -10.79 8.22 -9.61
CA SER A 236 -12.09 8.47 -10.26
C SER A 236 -13.02 7.25 -10.25
N CYS A 237 -12.49 6.06 -9.99
CA CYS A 237 -13.24 4.81 -9.94
C CYS A 237 -13.58 4.34 -8.53
N LEU A 238 -13.15 5.03 -7.47
CA LEU A 238 -13.50 4.67 -6.09
C LEU A 238 -14.99 4.90 -5.75
N PRO A 239 -15.67 5.93 -6.29
CA PRO A 239 -17.11 6.09 -6.12
C PRO A 239 -17.91 5.03 -6.89
N ARG A 240 -18.78 4.29 -6.19
CA ARG A 240 -19.56 3.19 -6.79
C ARG A 240 -20.60 3.64 -7.82
N SER A 241 -21.14 4.84 -7.66
CA SER A 241 -22.23 5.37 -8.49
C SER A 241 -21.85 5.55 -9.96
N THR A 242 -20.57 5.79 -10.27
CA THR A 242 -20.13 6.10 -11.64
C THR A 242 -19.24 5.03 -12.25
N ALA A 243 -18.56 4.21 -11.46
CA ALA A 243 -17.49 3.36 -11.97
C ALA A 243 -17.89 1.93 -12.35
N HIS A 244 -19.12 1.48 -12.02
CA HIS A 244 -19.51 0.08 -12.17
C HIS A 244 -19.40 -0.45 -13.62
N THR A 245 -19.68 0.37 -14.62
CA THR A 245 -19.64 -0.02 -16.04
C THR A 245 -18.23 -0.03 -16.64
N ARG A 246 -17.27 0.70 -16.04
CA ARG A 246 -15.90 0.87 -16.56
C ARG A 246 -14.84 0.10 -15.78
N ILE A 247 -15.18 -0.42 -14.59
CA ILE A 247 -14.21 -1.08 -13.71
C ILE A 247 -13.51 -2.25 -14.41
N ASN A 248 -14.25 -3.08 -15.16
CA ASN A 248 -13.69 -4.23 -15.86
C ASN A 248 -12.66 -3.80 -16.91
N ASN A 249 -12.96 -2.79 -17.73
CA ASN A 249 -12.02 -2.26 -18.73
C ASN A 249 -10.72 -1.74 -18.09
N ILE A 250 -10.82 -1.12 -16.92
CA ILE A 250 -9.65 -0.63 -16.18
C ILE A 250 -8.84 -1.79 -15.61
N LEU A 251 -9.50 -2.79 -15.02
CA LEU A 251 -8.83 -3.98 -14.50
C LEU A 251 -8.11 -4.77 -15.60
N GLU A 252 -8.70 -4.88 -16.79
CA GLU A 252 -8.06 -5.47 -17.97
C GLU A 252 -6.82 -4.68 -18.41
N LYS A 253 -6.90 -3.35 -18.43
CA LYS A 253 -5.75 -2.48 -18.74
C LYS A 253 -4.64 -2.61 -17.69
N LEU A 254 -4.99 -2.67 -16.41
CA LEU A 254 -4.03 -2.90 -15.32
C LEU A 254 -3.37 -4.27 -15.43
N LEU A 255 -4.12 -5.32 -15.79
CA LEU A 255 -3.57 -6.66 -16.01
C LEU A 255 -2.50 -6.65 -17.11
N LYS A 256 -2.76 -5.96 -18.23
CA LYS A 256 -1.77 -5.81 -19.32
C LYS A 256 -0.49 -5.14 -18.81
N TYR A 257 -0.61 -4.06 -18.06
CA TYR A 257 0.54 -3.35 -17.48
C TYR A 257 1.29 -4.15 -16.42
N GLU A 258 0.62 -4.97 -15.62
CA GLU A 258 1.28 -5.86 -14.67
C GLU A 258 2.08 -6.98 -15.36
N LYS A 259 1.59 -7.46 -16.51
CA LYS A 259 2.28 -8.43 -17.36
C LYS A 259 3.42 -7.84 -18.19
N GLY A 260 3.63 -6.53 -18.13
CA GLY A 260 4.62 -5.85 -18.97
C GLY A 260 4.23 -5.76 -20.45
N LEU A 261 2.95 -5.98 -20.76
CA LEU A 261 2.42 -5.83 -22.12
C LEU A 261 2.08 -4.36 -22.36
N PHE A 262 3.02 -3.65 -22.96
CA PHE A 262 2.91 -2.25 -23.31
C PHE A 262 2.82 -2.10 -24.84
N ASP A 263 1.91 -1.26 -25.33
CA ASP A 263 1.79 -0.99 -26.77
C ASP A 263 3.01 -0.17 -27.23
N ASP A 264 3.98 -0.81 -27.92
CA ASP A 264 5.22 -0.25 -28.53
C ASP A 264 5.65 1.13 -27.99
N ILE A 265 5.99 1.18 -26.71
CA ILE A 265 6.46 2.41 -26.09
C ILE A 265 7.98 2.44 -26.19
N ALA A 266 8.52 3.55 -26.70
CA ALA A 266 9.91 3.94 -26.50
C ALA A 266 10.15 4.31 -25.02
N LEU A 267 9.96 3.34 -24.12
CA LEU A 267 10.28 3.45 -22.69
C LEU A 267 11.69 2.96 -22.45
N CYS A 268 12.38 3.60 -21.52
CA CYS A 268 13.60 3.03 -20.96
C CYS A 268 13.23 1.72 -20.24
N GLU A 269 14.11 0.71 -20.26
CA GLU A 269 13.89 -0.58 -19.58
C GLU A 269 13.45 -0.41 -18.12
N ASN A 270 13.93 0.64 -17.44
CA ASN A 270 13.57 0.94 -16.05
C ASN A 270 12.14 1.46 -15.87
N ASP A 271 11.56 2.13 -16.88
CA ASP A 271 10.20 2.68 -16.79
C ASP A 271 9.14 1.56 -16.72
N HIS A 272 9.39 0.41 -17.35
CA HIS A 272 8.51 -0.76 -17.30
C HIS A 272 8.23 -1.19 -15.86
N SER A 273 9.28 -1.30 -15.05
CA SER A 273 9.21 -1.68 -13.63
C SER A 273 8.39 -0.67 -12.81
N TYR A 274 8.54 0.63 -13.08
CA TYR A 274 7.76 1.67 -12.39
C TYR A 274 6.28 1.71 -12.82
N ILE A 275 5.97 1.46 -14.09
CA ILE A 275 4.58 1.37 -14.55
C ILE A 275 3.92 0.10 -13.99
N LYS A 276 4.62 -1.04 -13.99
CA LYS A 276 4.17 -2.28 -13.35
C LYS A 276 3.87 -2.07 -11.87
N LEU A 277 4.76 -1.42 -11.13
CA LEU A 277 4.52 -1.01 -9.74
C LEU A 277 3.29 -0.12 -9.59
N ALA A 278 3.11 0.86 -10.48
CA ALA A 278 1.97 1.75 -10.46
C ALA A 278 0.65 1.00 -10.74
N ALA A 279 0.67 0.02 -11.64
CA ALA A 279 -0.46 -0.86 -11.91
C ALA A 279 -0.81 -1.70 -10.67
N GLY A 280 0.19 -2.35 -10.04
CA GLY A 280 -0.01 -3.08 -8.78
C GLY A 280 -0.61 -2.26 -7.66
N LYS A 281 -0.06 -1.06 -7.44
CA LYS A 281 -0.61 -0.13 -6.44
C LYS A 281 -2.02 0.33 -6.78
N SER A 282 -2.34 0.39 -8.07
CA SER A 282 -3.67 0.73 -8.57
C SER A 282 -4.67 -0.39 -8.31
N VAL A 283 -4.30 -1.66 -8.56
CA VAL A 283 -5.12 -2.83 -8.21
C VAL A 283 -5.35 -2.89 -6.71
N LEU A 284 -4.31 -2.73 -5.88
CA LEU A 284 -4.46 -2.68 -4.43
C LEU A 284 -5.39 -1.55 -3.96
N GLN A 285 -5.39 -0.41 -4.66
CA GLN A 285 -6.28 0.70 -4.35
C GLN A 285 -7.73 0.39 -4.77
N LEU A 286 -7.96 -0.22 -5.93
CA LEU A 286 -9.29 -0.65 -6.38
C LEU A 286 -9.86 -1.78 -5.51
N ALA A 287 -9.01 -2.68 -5.01
CA ALA A 287 -9.40 -3.75 -4.08
C ALA A 287 -10.07 -3.21 -2.80
N THR A 288 -9.85 -1.94 -2.43
CA THR A 288 -10.54 -1.33 -1.29
C THR A 288 -12.06 -1.20 -1.49
N ARG A 289 -12.55 -1.27 -2.73
CA ARG A 289 -13.97 -1.08 -3.08
C ARG A 289 -14.52 -2.15 -4.02
N TRP A 290 -13.68 -2.71 -4.88
CA TRP A 290 -14.02 -3.55 -6.04
C TRP A 290 -13.33 -4.91 -6.04
N ASP A 291 -12.91 -5.40 -4.87
CA ASP A 291 -12.21 -6.69 -4.75
C ASP A 291 -12.98 -7.87 -5.37
N SER A 292 -14.32 -7.84 -5.35
CA SER A 292 -15.17 -8.85 -6.00
C SER A 292 -15.03 -8.90 -7.54
N HIS A 293 -14.55 -7.82 -8.16
CA HIS A 293 -14.30 -7.75 -9.61
C HIS A 293 -12.87 -8.17 -9.98
N ILE A 294 -11.96 -8.29 -9.01
CA ILE A 294 -10.57 -8.66 -9.28
C ILE A 294 -10.52 -10.15 -9.61
N SER A 295 -10.14 -10.47 -10.85
CA SER A 295 -10.02 -11.86 -11.30
C SER A 295 -8.89 -12.58 -10.55
N PRO A 296 -8.95 -13.92 -10.43
CA PRO A 296 -7.87 -14.71 -9.86
C PRO A 296 -6.52 -14.44 -10.54
N GLU A 297 -6.52 -14.26 -11.86
CA GLU A 297 -5.31 -13.96 -12.63
C GLU A 297 -4.73 -12.59 -12.28
N LEU A 298 -5.56 -11.55 -12.24
CA LEU A 298 -5.11 -10.22 -11.84
C LEU A 298 -4.58 -10.22 -10.41
N PHE A 299 -5.30 -10.87 -9.50
CA PHE A 299 -4.84 -11.04 -8.12
C PHE A 299 -3.44 -11.67 -8.05
N ARG A 300 -3.19 -12.75 -8.79
CA ARG A 300 -1.87 -13.40 -8.83
C ARG A 300 -0.80 -12.46 -9.36
N ASN A 301 -1.02 -11.83 -10.51
CA ASN A 301 -0.05 -10.90 -11.11
C ASN A 301 0.28 -9.74 -10.16
N THR A 302 -0.71 -9.18 -9.48
CA THR A 302 -0.50 -8.13 -8.47
C THR A 302 0.39 -8.64 -7.32
N LEU A 303 0.18 -9.87 -6.82
CA LEU A 303 1.04 -10.43 -5.77
C LEU A 303 2.47 -10.66 -6.25
N LEU A 304 2.67 -11.05 -7.51
CA LEU A 304 3.99 -11.33 -8.08
C LEU A 304 4.85 -10.07 -8.31
N ILE A 305 4.28 -8.87 -8.19
CA ILE A 305 5.07 -7.63 -8.07
C ILE A 305 5.99 -7.67 -6.84
N ALA A 306 5.61 -8.44 -5.81
CA ALA A 306 6.47 -8.69 -4.65
C ALA A 306 7.75 -9.47 -5.00
N ARG A 307 7.83 -10.10 -6.19
CA ARG A 307 9.00 -10.82 -6.71
C ARG A 307 9.65 -10.13 -7.91
N ASP A 308 9.35 -8.85 -8.13
CA ASP A 308 9.91 -8.08 -9.24
C ASP A 308 11.45 -8.01 -9.19
N SER A 309 12.13 -7.91 -10.34
CA SER A 309 13.59 -7.83 -10.38
C SER A 309 14.13 -6.59 -9.67
N SER A 310 13.37 -5.49 -9.67
CA SER A 310 13.76 -4.23 -9.04
C SER A 310 13.52 -4.22 -7.53
N TYR A 311 14.59 -4.02 -6.75
CA TYR A 311 14.52 -3.82 -5.30
C TYR A 311 13.53 -2.71 -4.91
N THR A 312 13.59 -1.57 -5.60
CA THR A 312 12.73 -0.41 -5.34
C THR A 312 11.25 -0.74 -5.55
N VAL A 313 10.94 -1.54 -6.58
CA VAL A 313 9.57 -2.01 -6.86
C VAL A 313 9.07 -2.90 -5.72
N ARG A 314 9.83 -3.94 -5.38
CA ARG A 314 9.46 -4.88 -4.30
C ARG A 314 9.24 -4.16 -2.98
N LYS A 315 10.20 -3.34 -2.56
CA LYS A 315 10.12 -2.54 -1.33
C LYS A 315 8.90 -1.63 -1.31
N SER A 316 8.71 -0.87 -2.39
CA SER A 316 7.63 0.11 -2.47
C SER A 316 6.24 -0.54 -2.54
N PHE A 317 6.15 -1.75 -3.08
CA PHE A 317 4.93 -2.55 -3.11
C PHE A 317 4.56 -3.05 -1.71
N ILE A 318 5.48 -3.71 -1.00
CA ILE A 318 5.20 -4.27 0.34
C ILE A 318 4.85 -3.19 1.37
N CYS A 319 5.48 -2.00 1.33
CA CYS A 319 5.14 -0.91 2.23
C CYS A 319 3.72 -0.37 1.98
N LYS A 320 3.31 -0.26 0.71
CA LYS A 320 1.94 0.16 0.35
C LYS A 320 0.92 -0.89 0.79
N LEU A 321 1.24 -2.18 0.59
CA LEU A 321 0.41 -3.30 0.99
C LEU A 321 0.20 -3.34 2.52
N TYR A 322 1.29 -3.22 3.29
CA TYR A 322 1.24 -3.19 4.76
C TYR A 322 0.34 -2.06 5.27
N GLY A 323 0.50 -0.85 4.72
CA GLY A 323 -0.36 0.28 5.10
C GLY A 323 -1.85 0.07 4.83
N LEU A 324 -2.22 -0.73 3.81
CA LEU A 324 -3.61 -1.06 3.51
C LEU A 324 -4.14 -2.19 4.41
N LEU A 325 -3.35 -3.23 4.64
CA LEU A 325 -3.73 -4.36 5.51
C LEU A 325 -3.84 -3.95 6.98
N LYS A 326 -2.93 -3.12 7.49
CA LYS A 326 -2.99 -2.57 8.85
C LYS A 326 -4.24 -1.74 9.10
N LYS A 327 -4.71 -1.02 8.07
CA LYS A 327 -5.99 -0.28 8.10
C LYS A 327 -7.21 -1.17 7.83
N ARG A 328 -7.00 -2.47 7.54
CA ARG A 328 -8.02 -3.43 7.09
C ARG A 328 -8.83 -2.90 5.90
N ALA A 329 -8.17 -2.16 5.02
CA ALA A 329 -8.79 -1.52 3.86
C ALA A 329 -8.96 -2.47 2.67
N ILE A 330 -8.23 -3.58 2.65
CA ILE A 330 -8.31 -4.64 1.63
C ILE A 330 -8.42 -6.00 2.31
N PRO A 331 -8.88 -7.05 1.59
CA PRO A 331 -8.98 -8.39 2.16
C PRO A 331 -7.64 -8.97 2.61
N PHE A 332 -7.69 -9.79 3.66
CA PHE A 332 -6.50 -10.39 4.27
C PHE A 332 -5.70 -11.29 3.31
N ARG A 333 -6.33 -11.88 2.28
CA ARG A 333 -5.64 -12.73 1.28
C ARG A 333 -4.45 -12.08 0.59
N TYR A 334 -4.38 -10.75 0.53
CA TYR A 334 -3.22 -10.06 -0.03
C TYR A 334 -1.94 -10.19 0.84
N ALA A 335 -2.06 -10.58 2.11
CA ALA A 335 -0.91 -10.85 2.98
C ALA A 335 0.00 -11.97 2.46
N CYS A 336 -0.46 -12.78 1.49
CA CYS A 336 0.38 -13.76 0.79
C CYS A 336 1.66 -13.15 0.21
N ALA A 337 1.64 -11.89 -0.22
CA ALA A 337 2.84 -11.22 -0.73
C ALA A 337 3.95 -11.10 0.33
N PHE A 338 3.63 -10.96 1.62
CA PHE A 338 4.67 -10.93 2.66
C PHE A 338 5.35 -12.29 2.85
N ALA A 339 4.63 -13.38 2.64
CA ALA A 339 5.24 -14.71 2.63
C ALA A 339 6.18 -14.87 1.42
N LEU A 340 5.81 -14.32 0.25
CA LEU A 340 6.67 -14.31 -0.94
C LEU A 340 7.97 -13.50 -0.70
N THR A 341 7.89 -12.35 -0.03
CA THR A 341 9.04 -11.47 0.21
C THR A 341 9.80 -11.76 1.51
N ALA A 342 9.26 -12.58 2.40
CA ALA A 342 10.04 -13.12 3.52
C ALA A 342 11.21 -14.00 3.05
N THR A 343 11.18 -14.43 1.78
CA THR A 343 12.23 -15.22 1.12
C THR A 343 12.98 -14.40 0.05
N ASP A 344 12.91 -13.07 0.10
CA ASP A 344 13.58 -12.15 -0.84
C ASP A 344 15.11 -12.29 -0.81
N CYS A 345 15.83 -11.89 -1.86
CA CYS A 345 17.30 -11.86 -1.84
C CYS A 345 17.85 -10.75 -0.91
N SER A 346 17.10 -9.66 -0.71
CA SER A 346 17.49 -8.54 0.14
C SER A 346 17.10 -8.73 1.60
N ARG A 347 18.08 -8.54 2.50
CA ARG A 347 17.90 -8.78 3.94
C ARG A 347 16.83 -7.87 4.56
N ASP A 348 16.81 -6.60 4.21
CA ASP A 348 15.87 -5.61 4.74
C ASP A 348 14.42 -5.90 4.31
N ILE A 349 14.20 -6.31 3.06
CA ILE A 349 12.88 -6.71 2.56
C ILE A 349 12.43 -7.98 3.29
N ARG A 350 13.32 -8.97 3.45
CA ARG A 350 13.01 -10.19 4.20
C ARG A 350 12.59 -9.90 5.64
N THR A 351 13.38 -9.12 6.38
CA THR A 351 13.12 -8.84 7.80
C THR A 351 11.86 -8.01 8.01
N GLU A 352 11.62 -6.98 7.18
CA GLU A 352 10.39 -6.20 7.23
C GLU A 352 9.17 -7.03 6.85
N SER A 353 9.26 -7.87 5.82
CA SER A 353 8.14 -8.72 5.39
C SER A 353 7.75 -9.74 6.44
N ALA A 354 8.72 -10.37 7.10
CA ALA A 354 8.46 -11.27 8.23
C ALA A 354 7.78 -10.53 9.39
N SER A 355 8.25 -9.33 9.72
CA SER A 355 7.63 -8.47 10.75
C SER A 355 6.20 -8.08 10.38
N TYR A 356 5.97 -7.61 9.16
CA TYR A 356 4.66 -7.23 8.64
C TYR A 356 3.69 -8.42 8.62
N LEU A 357 4.14 -9.60 8.18
CA LEU A 357 3.34 -10.82 8.18
C LEU A 357 2.89 -11.17 9.61
N SER A 358 3.83 -11.20 10.56
CA SER A 358 3.55 -11.50 11.96
C SER A 358 2.56 -10.52 12.59
N GLU A 359 2.76 -9.21 12.38
CA GLU A 359 1.89 -8.16 12.92
C GLU A 359 0.46 -8.27 12.36
N VAL A 360 0.31 -8.33 11.03
CA VAL A 360 -1.01 -8.38 10.39
C VAL A 360 -1.74 -9.70 10.73
N LEU A 361 -1.03 -10.84 10.80
CA LEU A 361 -1.63 -12.11 11.22
C LEU A 361 -2.14 -12.07 12.66
N LYS A 362 -1.36 -11.53 13.60
CA LYS A 362 -1.77 -11.36 15.00
C LYS A 362 -2.99 -10.45 15.13
N GLU A 363 -3.03 -9.35 14.36
CA GLU A 363 -4.19 -8.46 14.33
C GLU A 363 -5.43 -9.12 13.72
N GLN A 364 -5.28 -9.86 12.62
CA GLN A 364 -6.38 -10.57 11.97
C GLN A 364 -6.92 -11.67 12.88
N ARG A 365 -6.05 -12.42 13.58
CA ARG A 365 -6.48 -13.41 14.59
C ARG A 365 -7.34 -12.76 15.67
N ARG A 366 -6.88 -11.66 16.27
CA ARG A 366 -7.62 -10.95 17.32
C ARG A 366 -9.00 -10.53 16.82
N PHE A 367 -9.09 -10.06 15.59
CA PHE A 367 -10.35 -9.69 14.97
C PHE A 367 -11.28 -10.87 14.72
N PHE A 368 -10.76 -11.96 14.14
CA PHE A 368 -11.50 -13.20 13.89
C PHE A 368 -12.08 -13.79 15.18
N VAL A 369 -11.26 -13.86 16.24
CA VAL A 369 -11.69 -14.31 17.57
C VAL A 369 -12.80 -13.41 18.12
N TYR A 370 -12.66 -12.09 17.99
CA TYR A 370 -13.68 -11.15 18.45
C TYR A 370 -15.00 -11.30 17.67
N GLN A 371 -14.95 -11.41 16.34
CA GLN A 371 -16.16 -11.59 15.52
C GLN A 371 -16.89 -12.89 15.81
N ASN A 372 -16.18 -14.02 15.92
CA ASN A 372 -16.81 -15.32 16.20
C ASN A 372 -17.49 -15.40 17.58
N ARG A 373 -17.12 -14.52 18.53
CA ARG A 373 -17.90 -14.39 19.79
C ARG A 373 -19.26 -13.72 19.57
N THR A 374 -19.43 -12.97 18.48
CA THR A 374 -20.60 -12.10 18.22
C THR A 374 -21.50 -12.56 17.07
N SER A 375 -21.03 -13.41 16.15
CA SER A 375 -21.76 -13.88 14.96
C SER A 375 -21.54 -15.36 14.69
N LYS A 376 -22.36 -15.97 13.80
CA LYS A 376 -22.15 -17.34 13.30
C LYS A 376 -20.74 -17.48 12.68
N GLU A 377 -20.09 -18.60 12.96
CA GLU A 377 -18.71 -18.90 12.56
C GLU A 377 -18.54 -18.88 11.03
N SER A 378 -17.74 -17.95 10.51
CA SER A 378 -17.34 -17.89 9.10
C SER A 378 -15.89 -18.38 8.96
N ILE A 379 -15.70 -19.57 8.39
CA ILE A 379 -14.36 -20.16 8.19
C ILE A 379 -13.51 -19.36 7.19
N VAL A 380 -14.15 -18.58 6.31
CA VAL A 380 -13.52 -17.78 5.25
C VAL A 380 -12.73 -16.60 5.83
N ASP A 381 -13.14 -16.09 7.00
CA ASP A 381 -12.47 -14.98 7.68
C ASP A 381 -11.27 -15.44 8.53
N ASN A 382 -11.04 -16.75 8.61
CA ASN A 382 -9.91 -17.33 9.31
C ASN A 382 -8.58 -16.97 8.59
N PRO A 383 -7.54 -16.50 9.30
CA PRO A 383 -6.23 -16.22 8.71
C PRO A 383 -5.62 -17.38 7.89
N ALA A 384 -5.85 -18.63 8.30
CA ALA A 384 -5.38 -19.81 7.59
C ALA A 384 -5.93 -19.91 6.16
N TYR A 385 -7.08 -19.27 5.88
CA TYR A 385 -7.71 -19.26 4.57
C TYR A 385 -6.86 -18.53 3.51
N ALA A 386 -5.91 -17.68 3.91
CA ALA A 386 -4.94 -17.08 2.99
C ALA A 386 -4.05 -18.11 2.28
N VAL A 387 -3.81 -19.28 2.89
CA VAL A 387 -2.98 -20.35 2.32
C VAL A 387 -3.55 -20.89 1.00
N ILE A 388 -4.87 -20.86 0.83
CA ILE A 388 -5.55 -21.21 -0.42
C ILE A 388 -4.99 -20.35 -1.57
N PHE A 389 -4.98 -19.04 -1.37
CA PHE A 389 -4.53 -18.10 -2.39
C PHE A 389 -3.02 -18.17 -2.61
N LEU A 390 -2.23 -18.38 -1.55
CA LEU A 390 -0.78 -18.55 -1.66
C LEU A 390 -0.40 -19.79 -2.50
N ILE A 391 -1.02 -20.94 -2.26
CA ILE A 391 -0.78 -22.16 -3.03
C ILE A 391 -1.14 -21.95 -4.49
N HIS A 392 -2.29 -21.30 -4.77
CA HIS A 392 -2.71 -20.99 -6.13
C HIS A 392 -1.71 -20.07 -6.84
N THR A 393 -1.25 -19.00 -6.17
CA THR A 393 -0.25 -18.09 -6.73
C THR A 393 1.07 -18.79 -7.01
N LEU A 394 1.59 -19.59 -6.07
CA LEU A 394 2.85 -20.34 -6.26
C LEU A 394 2.78 -21.32 -7.43
N ALA A 395 1.63 -21.97 -7.63
CA ALA A 395 1.46 -22.91 -8.72
C ALA A 395 1.50 -22.28 -10.12
N TYR A 396 1.20 -20.98 -10.22
CA TYR A 396 1.28 -20.20 -11.46
C TYR A 396 2.62 -19.44 -11.63
N ASP A 397 3.36 -19.20 -10.55
CA ASP A 397 4.59 -18.37 -10.56
C ASP A 397 5.79 -19.08 -11.20
N GLY A 398 5.81 -20.42 -11.18
CA GLY A 398 6.87 -21.18 -11.82
C GLY A 398 6.38 -22.55 -12.26
N ALA A 399 6.80 -22.96 -13.46
CA ALA A 399 6.78 -24.37 -13.82
C ALA A 399 7.65 -25.09 -12.78
N LEU A 400 6.99 -25.87 -11.94
CA LEU A 400 7.60 -26.88 -11.09
C LEU A 400 8.78 -27.51 -11.88
N PRO A 401 10.03 -27.44 -11.38
CA PRO A 401 11.18 -27.86 -12.17
C PRO A 401 10.92 -29.24 -12.75
N SER A 402 10.80 -29.34 -14.09
CA SER A 402 10.51 -30.60 -14.77
C SER A 402 11.54 -31.66 -14.41
N ASP A 403 12.76 -31.20 -14.11
CA ASP A 403 13.88 -31.98 -13.61
C ASP A 403 13.96 -31.94 -12.08
N TYR A 404 12.97 -32.53 -11.43
CA TYR A 404 13.02 -32.92 -10.01
C TYR A 404 14.29 -33.70 -9.60
N TYR A 405 15.04 -34.20 -10.59
CA TYR A 405 16.14 -35.13 -10.44
C TYR A 405 17.53 -34.48 -10.35
N VAL A 406 17.70 -33.21 -10.75
CA VAL A 406 19.05 -32.67 -11.02
C VAL A 406 19.47 -31.56 -10.05
N ASP A 407 18.53 -30.84 -9.43
CA ASP A 407 18.90 -29.77 -8.50
C ASP A 407 18.07 -29.78 -7.21
N GLU A 408 18.57 -30.49 -6.20
CA GLU A 408 18.01 -30.52 -4.84
C GLU A 408 18.01 -29.14 -4.14
N SER A 409 18.61 -28.09 -4.73
CA SER A 409 18.82 -26.78 -4.10
C SER A 409 17.74 -25.73 -4.43
N SER A 410 17.14 -25.75 -5.61
CA SER A 410 16.10 -24.78 -6.04
C SER A 410 14.69 -25.13 -5.55
N PHE A 411 14.40 -26.40 -5.28
CA PHE A 411 13.09 -26.85 -4.80
C PHE A 411 12.70 -26.31 -3.40
N PRO A 412 13.62 -26.29 -2.40
CA PRO A 412 13.37 -25.62 -1.13
C PRO A 412 13.03 -24.13 -1.29
N GLU A 413 13.70 -23.41 -2.19
CA GLU A 413 13.46 -21.99 -2.46
C GLU A 413 12.05 -21.74 -3.01
N PHE A 414 11.58 -22.59 -3.93
CA PHE A 414 10.22 -22.52 -4.46
C PHE A 414 9.14 -22.67 -3.37
N CYS A 415 9.30 -23.64 -2.46
CA CYS A 415 8.33 -23.91 -1.38
C CYS A 415 8.49 -22.98 -0.16
N SER A 416 9.54 -22.15 -0.14
CA SER A 416 9.91 -21.32 1.00
C SER A 416 8.78 -20.39 1.49
N PRO A 417 8.03 -19.68 0.62
CA PRO A 417 6.93 -18.82 1.06
C PRO A 417 5.83 -19.59 1.79
N LEU A 418 5.51 -20.79 1.29
CA LEU A 418 4.52 -21.66 1.92
C LEU A 418 4.99 -22.08 3.32
N CYS A 419 6.27 -22.45 3.45
CA CYS A 419 6.87 -22.77 4.74
C CYS A 419 6.79 -21.60 5.73
N VAL A 420 7.14 -20.38 5.32
CA VAL A 420 7.08 -19.18 6.16
C VAL A 420 5.66 -18.91 6.65
N MET A 421 4.68 -18.92 5.74
CA MET A 421 3.27 -18.69 6.09
C MET A 421 2.74 -19.74 7.09
N LEU A 422 3.01 -21.03 6.82
CA LEU A 422 2.56 -22.11 7.68
C LEU A 422 3.22 -22.06 9.07
N ARG A 423 4.53 -21.77 9.13
CA ARG A 423 5.25 -21.61 10.39
C ARG A 423 4.65 -20.51 11.25
N GLU A 424 4.47 -19.30 10.70
CA GLU A 424 3.93 -18.18 11.46
C GLU A 424 2.50 -18.45 11.96
N LEU A 425 1.65 -19.08 11.13
CA LEU A 425 0.30 -19.49 11.55
C LEU A 425 0.34 -20.50 12.72
N VAL A 426 1.17 -21.54 12.63
CA VAL A 426 1.28 -22.55 13.69
C VAL A 426 1.87 -21.96 14.98
N GLU A 427 2.87 -21.09 14.87
CA GLU A 427 3.46 -20.38 16.03
C GLU A 427 2.44 -19.47 16.73
N ILE A 428 1.66 -18.71 15.96
CA ILE A 428 0.57 -17.91 16.50
C ILE A 428 -0.51 -18.79 17.16
N ASP A 429 -0.75 -20.01 16.67
CA ASP A 429 -1.67 -20.97 17.31
C ASP A 429 -1.12 -21.51 18.62
N SER A 430 0.12 -21.96 18.63
CA SER A 430 0.78 -22.51 19.81
C SER A 430 0.96 -21.51 20.97
N SER A 431 1.16 -20.23 20.67
CA SER A 431 1.31 -19.16 21.66
C SER A 431 0.00 -18.70 22.30
N SER A 432 -1.14 -19.04 21.71
CA SER A 432 -2.48 -18.58 22.11
C SER A 432 -3.30 -19.61 22.90
N LYS A 433 -2.64 -20.69 23.35
CA LYS A 433 -3.28 -21.79 24.09
C LYS A 433 -4.15 -21.24 25.22
N THR A 434 -5.42 -21.70 25.25
CA THR A 434 -6.36 -21.81 26.39
C THR A 434 -7.66 -20.96 26.47
N GLU A 435 -8.13 -20.23 25.46
CA GLU A 435 -9.44 -19.53 25.64
C GLU A 435 -10.57 -19.79 24.62
N HIS A 436 -10.31 -20.22 23.37
CA HIS A 436 -11.33 -20.13 22.31
C HIS A 436 -11.49 -21.36 21.41
N GLY A 437 -11.84 -22.53 21.95
CA GLY A 437 -12.44 -23.65 21.19
C GLY A 437 -11.66 -24.23 19.99
N PRO A 438 -12.18 -25.31 19.36
CA PRO A 438 -11.52 -26.00 18.25
C PRO A 438 -11.63 -25.28 16.89
N THR A 439 -12.66 -24.45 16.67
CA THR A 439 -12.86 -23.66 15.44
C THR A 439 -11.90 -22.47 15.29
N ALA A 440 -11.15 -22.14 16.35
CA ALA A 440 -10.07 -21.15 16.31
C ALA A 440 -8.69 -21.76 16.04
N SER A 441 -8.54 -23.09 16.03
CA SER A 441 -7.23 -23.71 15.75
C SER A 441 -6.91 -23.60 14.26
N PHE A 442 -5.81 -22.90 13.95
CA PHE A 442 -5.32 -22.79 12.58
C PHE A 442 -4.85 -24.15 12.05
N VAL A 443 -4.29 -25.02 12.88
CA VAL A 443 -3.77 -26.33 12.46
C VAL A 443 -4.87 -27.22 11.87
N SER A 444 -6.03 -27.31 12.52
CA SER A 444 -7.17 -28.10 12.03
C SER A 444 -7.72 -27.53 10.71
N VAL A 445 -7.84 -26.21 10.61
CA VAL A 445 -8.30 -25.53 9.39
C VAL A 445 -7.30 -25.71 8.24
N LEU A 446 -6.00 -25.51 8.49
CA LEU A 446 -4.93 -25.72 7.51
C LEU A 446 -4.95 -27.15 6.98
N SER A 447 -5.02 -28.14 7.88
CA SER A 447 -5.05 -29.56 7.50
C SER A 447 -6.21 -29.87 6.55
N GLY A 448 -7.38 -29.29 6.81
CA GLY A 448 -8.53 -29.50 5.95
C GLY A 448 -8.47 -28.69 4.64
N ILE A 449 -7.90 -27.48 4.63
CA ILE A 449 -7.65 -26.69 3.41
C ILE A 449 -6.75 -27.50 2.47
N LEU A 450 -5.65 -28.02 2.98
CA LEU A 450 -4.67 -28.77 2.22
C LEU A 450 -5.30 -30.05 1.64
N ARG A 451 -6.03 -30.82 2.46
CA ARG A 451 -6.79 -31.98 1.97
C ARG A 451 -7.85 -31.61 0.93
N GLY A 452 -8.49 -30.45 1.07
CA GLY A 452 -9.44 -29.93 0.10
C GLY A 452 -8.78 -29.68 -1.25
N ILE A 453 -7.63 -29.01 -1.27
CA ILE A 453 -6.89 -28.67 -2.49
C ILE A 453 -6.44 -29.95 -3.23
N GLN A 454 -6.05 -31.01 -2.51
CA GLN A 454 -5.69 -32.31 -3.11
C GLN A 454 -6.86 -33.01 -3.82
N LYS A 455 -8.10 -32.61 -3.53
CA LYS A 455 -9.32 -33.13 -4.16
C LYS A 455 -9.93 -32.15 -5.16
N ALA A 456 -9.23 -31.06 -5.45
CA ALA A 456 -9.68 -30.02 -6.34
C ALA A 456 -8.76 -29.92 -7.56
N GLU A 457 -9.29 -29.37 -8.63
CA GLU A 457 -8.61 -29.09 -9.89
C GLU A 457 -8.61 -27.58 -10.13
N ASP A 458 -7.63 -27.09 -10.89
CA ASP A 458 -7.68 -25.71 -11.36
C ASP A 458 -8.84 -25.55 -12.37
N PRO A 459 -9.68 -24.50 -12.23
CA PRO A 459 -10.85 -24.33 -13.08
C PRO A 459 -10.52 -23.93 -14.53
N ILE A 460 -9.32 -23.44 -14.82
CA ILE A 460 -8.93 -22.85 -16.12
C ILE A 460 -7.86 -23.70 -16.80
N ASN A 461 -6.80 -24.09 -16.08
CA ASN A 461 -5.65 -24.80 -16.62
C ASN A 461 -5.37 -26.10 -15.87
N SER A 462 -5.80 -27.23 -16.46
CA SER A 462 -5.58 -28.56 -15.91
C SER A 462 -4.11 -28.92 -15.68
N GLU A 463 -3.17 -28.33 -16.43
CA GLU A 463 -1.73 -28.60 -16.31
C GLU A 463 -1.14 -28.12 -14.97
N ILE A 464 -1.81 -27.18 -14.29
CA ILE A 464 -1.37 -26.63 -13.00
C ILE A 464 -1.83 -27.50 -11.82
N THR A 465 -2.85 -28.34 -12.04
CA THR A 465 -3.44 -29.20 -11.00
C THR A 465 -2.40 -30.09 -10.27
N PRO A 466 -1.47 -30.77 -10.95
CA PRO A 466 -0.42 -31.54 -10.29
C PRO A 466 0.43 -30.69 -9.34
N THR A 467 0.80 -29.47 -9.75
CA THR A 467 1.56 -28.52 -8.92
C THR A 467 0.78 -28.12 -7.66
N LEU A 468 -0.53 -27.88 -7.77
CA LEU A 468 -1.41 -27.60 -6.63
C LEU A 468 -1.41 -28.77 -5.63
N HIS A 469 -1.49 -30.00 -6.13
CA HIS A 469 -1.49 -31.21 -5.30
C HIS A 469 -0.15 -31.42 -4.59
N VAL A 470 0.97 -31.24 -5.30
CA VAL A 470 2.33 -31.33 -4.72
C VAL A 470 2.53 -30.28 -3.62
N LEU A 471 2.24 -29.01 -3.90
CA LEU A 471 2.35 -27.93 -2.92
C LEU A 471 1.49 -28.19 -1.69
N SER A 472 0.26 -28.67 -1.89
CA SER A 472 -0.63 -29.02 -0.79
C SER A 472 -0.11 -30.20 0.04
N LYS A 473 0.44 -31.24 -0.60
CA LYS A 473 1.03 -32.40 0.09
C LYS A 473 2.23 -31.98 0.94
N ILE A 474 3.09 -31.11 0.43
CA ILE A 474 4.22 -30.54 1.16
C ILE A 474 3.74 -29.69 2.34
N GLY A 475 2.76 -28.81 2.11
CA GLY A 475 2.17 -28.01 3.18
C GLY A 475 1.61 -28.87 4.31
N LEU A 476 0.98 -30.01 3.98
CA LEU A 476 0.44 -30.93 4.98
C LEU A 476 1.54 -31.59 5.82
N LEU A 477 2.66 -31.96 5.20
CA LEU A 477 3.81 -32.52 5.92
C LEU A 477 4.50 -31.46 6.80
N ILE A 478 4.63 -30.23 6.32
CA ILE A 478 5.15 -29.10 7.11
C ILE A 478 4.30 -28.88 8.35
N VAL A 479 2.97 -28.81 8.20
CA VAL A 479 2.05 -28.63 9.34
C VAL A 479 2.19 -29.78 10.35
N LYS A 480 2.26 -31.03 9.89
CA LYS A 480 2.45 -32.20 10.77
C LYS A 480 3.78 -32.13 11.54
N GLU A 481 4.86 -31.72 10.90
CA GLU A 481 6.18 -31.63 11.52
C GLU A 481 6.29 -30.46 12.51
N LEU A 482 5.53 -29.38 12.29
CA LEU A 482 5.43 -28.24 13.22
C LEU A 482 4.49 -28.51 14.40
N ASP A 483 3.45 -29.34 14.22
CA ASP A 483 2.39 -29.63 15.21
C ASP A 483 2.74 -30.75 16.22
N LYS A 484 4.02 -30.98 16.53
CA LYS A 484 4.48 -32.08 17.41
C LYS A 484 3.94 -32.04 18.85
N HIS A 485 3.25 -30.97 19.25
CA HIS A 485 2.72 -30.76 20.61
C HIS A 485 1.19 -30.77 20.71
N CYS A 486 0.45 -30.97 19.63
CA CYS A 486 -1.02 -30.98 19.65
C CYS A 486 -1.55 -32.29 19.07
N LYS A 487 -2.37 -33.01 19.85
CA LYS A 487 -3.08 -34.19 19.35
C LYS A 487 -4.08 -33.70 18.31
N MET A 488 -4.03 -34.28 17.09
CA MET A 488 -4.91 -33.96 15.96
C MET A 488 -6.34 -33.68 16.43
N SER A 489 -6.69 -32.39 16.47
CA SER A 489 -8.04 -31.92 16.74
C SER A 489 -8.91 -32.22 15.52
N ASP A 490 -10.14 -32.68 15.77
CA ASP A 490 -11.13 -33.00 14.74
C ASP A 490 -11.24 -31.87 13.71
N CYS A 491 -10.92 -32.20 12.46
CA CYS A 491 -11.02 -31.27 11.35
C CYS A 491 -12.47 -30.83 11.18
N PRO A 492 -12.77 -29.53 10.98
CA PRO A 492 -14.10 -29.15 10.50
C PRO A 492 -14.38 -29.92 9.20
N ARG A 493 -15.49 -30.67 9.17
CA ARG A 493 -15.75 -31.69 8.15
C ARG A 493 -15.95 -31.12 6.74
N HIS A 494 -16.15 -29.81 6.60
CA HIS A 494 -16.33 -29.16 5.31
C HIS A 494 -15.59 -27.82 5.27
N ILE A 495 -14.49 -27.76 4.51
CA ILE A 495 -13.84 -26.51 4.14
C ILE A 495 -14.27 -26.19 2.72
N LEU A 496 -14.84 -25.00 2.56
CA LEU A 496 -15.21 -24.47 1.26
C LEU A 496 -13.93 -23.94 0.60
N LEU A 497 -13.70 -24.30 -0.66
CA LEU A 497 -12.69 -23.68 -1.50
C LEU A 497 -13.39 -22.68 -2.44
N PRO A 498 -12.79 -21.51 -2.72
CA PRO A 498 -13.36 -20.55 -3.66
C PRO A 498 -13.48 -21.17 -5.07
N SER A 499 -14.69 -21.20 -5.63
CA SER A 499 -14.97 -21.81 -6.94
C SER A 499 -14.26 -21.11 -8.11
N SER A 500 -13.91 -19.83 -7.94
CA SER A 500 -13.11 -19.07 -8.90
C SER A 500 -11.63 -19.52 -8.95
N TYR A 501 -11.16 -20.26 -7.94
CA TYR A 501 -9.78 -20.75 -7.86
C TYR A 501 -9.70 -22.28 -7.93
N TYR A 502 -10.76 -23.00 -7.56
CA TYR A 502 -10.78 -24.45 -7.45
C TYR A 502 -12.11 -25.04 -7.89
N ARG A 503 -12.06 -26.11 -8.68
CA ARG A 503 -13.22 -26.91 -9.08
C ARG A 503 -13.11 -28.29 -8.43
N LEU A 504 -14.23 -28.86 -7.98
CA LEU A 504 -14.24 -30.25 -7.50
C LEU A 504 -13.85 -31.20 -8.63
N SER A 505 -12.94 -32.12 -8.34
CA SER A 505 -12.56 -33.15 -9.31
C SER A 505 -13.79 -34.00 -9.66
N VAL A 506 -14.10 -34.09 -10.95
CA VAL A 506 -15.28 -34.84 -11.44
C VAL A 506 -15.02 -36.36 -11.43
N SER A 507 -13.75 -36.75 -11.25
CA SER A 507 -13.32 -38.14 -11.20
C SER A 507 -13.55 -38.75 -9.81
N GLU A 508 -14.75 -39.25 -9.55
CA GLU A 508 -14.99 -40.22 -8.46
C GLU A 508 -14.41 -41.62 -8.75
N ARG A 509 -13.77 -41.83 -9.92
CA ARG A 509 -13.11 -43.10 -10.26
C ARG A 509 -11.85 -42.87 -11.10
N LYS A 510 -10.75 -42.56 -10.41
CA LYS A 510 -9.36 -42.91 -10.75
C LYS A 510 -8.45 -42.45 -9.60
N SER A 511 -8.64 -43.06 -8.43
CA SER A 511 -7.60 -43.12 -7.38
C SER A 511 -6.53 -44.14 -7.78
N TYR A 512 -6.00 -44.00 -8.99
CA TYR A 512 -4.93 -44.84 -9.52
C TYR A 512 -3.92 -43.89 -10.15
N GLU A 513 -2.81 -43.72 -9.43
CA GLU A 513 -1.51 -43.27 -9.94
C GLU A 513 -1.47 -41.85 -10.50
N CYS A 514 -1.39 -40.86 -9.62
CA CYS A 514 -0.33 -39.87 -9.83
C CYS A 514 0.97 -40.56 -9.38
N CYS A 515 1.86 -40.90 -10.30
CA CYS A 515 3.15 -41.57 -10.05
C CYS A 515 4.13 -40.78 -9.15
N GLN A 516 3.66 -39.84 -8.33
CA GLN A 516 4.42 -38.99 -7.42
C GLN A 516 4.26 -39.38 -5.94
N GLU A 517 3.52 -40.45 -5.61
CA GLU A 517 3.28 -40.82 -4.21
C GLU A 517 4.56 -41.13 -3.42
N ASN A 518 5.65 -41.56 -4.08
CA ASN A 518 6.85 -42.11 -3.46
C ASN A 518 8.05 -41.15 -3.29
N PHE A 519 7.95 -39.86 -3.69
CA PHE A 519 9.14 -38.98 -3.77
C PHE A 519 9.19 -37.82 -2.75
N ILE A 520 8.06 -37.43 -2.17
CA ILE A 520 8.03 -36.37 -1.13
C ILE A 520 8.32 -37.03 0.22
N SER A 521 9.61 -37.12 0.55
CA SER A 521 10.09 -37.74 1.79
C SER A 521 10.12 -36.76 2.97
N ASP A 522 9.98 -37.27 4.19
CA ASP A 522 10.17 -36.50 5.43
C ASP A 522 11.55 -35.80 5.48
N LYS A 523 12.55 -36.34 4.77
CA LYS A 523 13.88 -35.75 4.64
C LYS A 523 13.85 -34.41 3.90
N LEU A 524 13.05 -34.29 2.84
CA LEU A 524 12.88 -33.04 2.09
C LEU A 524 12.22 -31.96 2.95
N VAL A 525 11.16 -32.34 3.69
CA VAL A 525 10.44 -31.43 4.58
C VAL A 525 11.33 -30.92 5.70
N LYS A 526 12.13 -31.81 6.32
CA LYS A 526 13.12 -31.41 7.33
C LYS A 526 14.18 -30.47 6.77
N ARG A 527 14.61 -30.64 5.52
CA ARG A 527 15.55 -29.71 4.85
C ARG A 527 14.92 -28.34 4.63
N ILE A 528 13.68 -28.29 4.12
CA ILE A 528 12.93 -27.04 3.95
C ILE A 528 12.80 -26.31 5.30
N LEU A 529 12.38 -27.03 6.35
CA LEU A 529 12.23 -26.45 7.68
C LEU A 529 13.56 -25.92 8.24
N LYS A 530 14.66 -26.66 8.06
CA LYS A 530 16.00 -26.27 8.51
C LYS A 530 16.52 -25.02 7.77
N ALA A 531 16.22 -24.88 6.48
CA ALA A 531 16.57 -23.68 5.71
C ALA A 531 15.85 -22.42 6.23
N HIS A 532 14.71 -22.60 6.89
CA HIS A 532 13.87 -21.53 7.46
C HIS A 532 13.76 -21.61 8.98
N GLU A 533 14.79 -22.14 9.65
CA GLU A 533 14.89 -22.03 11.11
C GLU A 533 15.24 -20.58 11.48
N PRO A 534 14.58 -19.99 12.49
CA PRO A 534 14.96 -18.68 12.98
C PRO A 534 16.39 -18.76 13.53
N TYR A 535 17.28 -17.89 13.02
CA TYR A 535 18.63 -17.74 13.56
C TYR A 535 18.55 -17.39 15.04
N ASN A 536 18.86 -18.35 15.91
CA ASN A 536 19.07 -18.10 17.32
C ASN A 536 20.37 -17.31 17.46
N HIS A 537 20.27 -16.06 17.92
CA HIS A 537 21.44 -15.30 18.37
C HIS A 537 22.01 -15.98 19.62
N ASN A 538 22.93 -16.91 19.42
CA ASN A 538 23.99 -17.31 20.34
C ASN A 538 24.93 -18.22 19.56
N ASP A 539 25.87 -17.60 18.85
CA ASP A 539 27.27 -18.07 18.75
C ASP A 539 28.04 -17.17 17.79
N ASN A 540 28.89 -16.32 18.37
CA ASN A 540 29.93 -15.61 17.63
C ASN A 540 31.02 -16.60 17.23
N THR A 541 30.83 -17.32 16.11
CA THR A 541 31.95 -18.01 15.46
C THR A 541 31.80 -18.00 13.93
N LYS A 542 32.69 -17.22 13.29
CA LYS A 542 33.09 -17.22 11.86
C LYS A 542 32.17 -17.95 10.87
N CYS A 543 31.38 -17.19 10.12
CA CYS A 543 30.72 -17.67 8.91
C CYS A 543 31.77 -17.84 7.80
N SER A 544 32.20 -19.07 7.55
CA SER A 544 32.98 -19.44 6.37
C SER A 544 32.06 -19.86 5.22
N VAL A 545 32.05 -19.04 4.17
CA VAL A 545 32.02 -19.41 2.74
C VAL A 545 31.24 -20.67 2.38
N VAL A 546 29.92 -20.57 2.18
CA VAL A 546 29.16 -21.33 1.16
C VAL A 546 27.90 -20.53 0.76
N SER A 547 28.06 -19.48 -0.02
CA SER A 547 27.01 -18.92 -0.92
C SER A 547 27.54 -17.69 -1.67
N GLU A 548 28.76 -17.78 -2.19
CA GLU A 548 29.35 -16.73 -3.03
C GLU A 548 29.95 -17.39 -4.27
N ARG A 549 29.09 -18.01 -5.08
CA ARG A 549 29.35 -18.35 -6.48
C ARG A 549 28.01 -18.38 -7.22
N VAL A 550 27.71 -17.33 -7.96
CA VAL A 550 27.37 -17.31 -9.40
C VAL A 550 26.85 -15.90 -9.70
N SER A 551 27.76 -15.03 -10.11
CA SER A 551 27.51 -13.78 -10.87
C SER A 551 28.87 -13.29 -11.35
N TYR A 552 29.49 -13.99 -12.30
CA TYR A 552 30.56 -13.42 -13.11
C TYR A 552 30.07 -13.43 -14.55
N GLU A 553 29.62 -12.27 -15.00
CA GLU A 553 29.49 -11.97 -16.42
C GLU A 553 30.87 -12.02 -17.07
N PHE A 554 30.91 -12.68 -18.22
CA PHE A 554 32.05 -12.79 -19.11
C PHE A 554 32.50 -11.40 -19.60
N VAL A 555 33.74 -11.04 -19.27
CA VAL A 555 34.49 -10.00 -19.98
C VAL A 555 35.23 -10.67 -21.14
N PRO A 556 35.09 -10.23 -22.41
CA PRO A 556 35.90 -10.77 -23.49
C PRO A 556 37.36 -10.32 -23.33
N GLU A 557 38.27 -11.28 -23.34
CA GLU A 557 39.72 -11.10 -23.28
C GLU A 557 40.22 -10.17 -24.40
N ARG A 558 40.82 -9.04 -24.02
CA ARG A 558 41.73 -8.29 -24.90
C ARG A 558 43.04 -9.07 -25.02
N LYS A 559 43.23 -9.71 -26.17
CA LYS A 559 44.55 -10.16 -26.62
C LYS A 559 45.48 -8.95 -26.79
N ALA A 560 46.58 -8.96 -26.07
CA ALA A 560 47.73 -8.12 -26.36
C ALA A 560 48.33 -8.53 -27.70
N CYS A 561 48.29 -7.62 -28.68
CA CYS A 561 49.16 -7.67 -29.85
C CYS A 561 50.14 -6.51 -29.77
N SER A 562 51.39 -6.87 -29.53
CA SER A 562 52.58 -6.04 -29.70
C SER A 562 52.89 -5.84 -31.18
N SER A 563 53.11 -4.59 -31.59
CA SER A 563 53.90 -4.23 -32.78
C SER A 563 54.46 -2.82 -32.53
N LEU A 564 55.74 -2.71 -32.14
CA LEU A 564 56.89 -2.53 -33.02
C LEU A 564 56.68 -1.38 -34.03
N ASN A 565 57.22 -0.21 -33.69
CA ASN A 565 57.65 0.78 -34.68
C ASN A 565 59.13 1.10 -34.43
N LYS A 566 59.97 0.71 -35.39
CA LYS A 566 61.32 1.24 -35.59
C LYS A 566 61.59 1.32 -37.10
N SER A 567 61.70 2.53 -37.61
CA SER A 567 62.71 3.02 -38.57
C SER A 567 62.24 4.39 -39.10
N VAL A 568 62.85 5.53 -38.75
CA VAL A 568 64.16 6.10 -39.18
C VAL A 568 63.94 7.19 -40.25
N VAL A 569 64.81 8.22 -40.21
CA VAL A 569 65.06 9.33 -41.18
C VAL A 569 64.25 10.62 -40.90
N GLN A 570 64.79 11.84 -40.73
CA GLN A 570 66.14 12.44 -40.79
C GLN A 570 66.09 13.88 -40.20
N ASN A 571 67.25 14.35 -39.66
CA ASN A 571 67.89 15.69 -39.78
C ASN A 571 67.12 16.96 -39.37
N ALA A 572 67.72 18.05 -38.84
CA ALA A 572 69.05 18.42 -38.34
C ALA A 572 68.97 19.88 -37.81
N SER A 573 69.90 20.26 -36.91
CA SER A 573 70.37 21.63 -36.58
C SER A 573 69.36 22.59 -35.89
N GLY A 574 69.71 23.47 -34.95
CA GLY A 574 70.97 23.89 -34.33
C GLY A 574 70.79 25.28 -33.68
N CYS A 575 71.65 25.59 -32.70
CA CYS A 575 71.96 26.90 -32.08
C CYS A 575 71.07 27.51 -30.97
N ASP A 576 71.57 27.36 -29.74
CA ASP A 576 72.20 28.40 -28.90
C ASP A 576 71.43 29.61 -28.32
N SER A 577 71.19 29.49 -27.02
CA SER A 577 71.81 30.26 -25.90
C SER A 577 71.45 31.73 -25.59
N ASN A 578 71.42 31.97 -24.26
CA ASN A 578 71.51 33.22 -23.49
C ASN A 578 70.22 34.06 -23.35
N ARG A 579 69.85 34.60 -22.17
CA ARG A 579 70.62 34.93 -20.96
C ARG A 579 69.69 35.30 -19.78
N ASN A 580 70.22 35.10 -18.56
CA ASN A 580 69.99 35.78 -17.26
C ASN A 580 68.66 35.55 -16.51
N LYS A 581 68.65 34.79 -15.41
CA LYS A 581 69.14 35.03 -14.03
C LYS A 581 68.28 35.99 -13.17
N CYS A 582 67.48 35.33 -12.33
CA CYS A 582 67.20 35.54 -10.90
C CYS A 582 66.90 36.94 -10.36
N LEU A 583 65.73 37.06 -9.73
CA LEU A 583 65.55 37.74 -8.44
C LEU A 583 64.31 37.20 -7.74
N ALA A 584 64.52 36.66 -6.53
CA ALA A 584 63.49 36.36 -5.57
C ALA A 584 63.49 37.48 -4.51
N SER A 585 62.32 37.95 -4.11
CA SER A 585 62.10 38.60 -2.82
C SER A 585 60.61 38.60 -2.51
N GLY A 586 60.26 38.03 -1.36
CA GLY A 586 58.91 38.01 -0.84
C GLY A 586 58.57 39.20 0.06
N LYS A 587 57.38 39.05 0.66
CA LYS A 587 56.79 39.77 1.81
C LYS A 587 56.14 41.15 1.54
N ALA A 588 54.81 41.06 1.44
CA ALA A 588 53.82 41.53 2.43
C ALA A 588 53.44 43.02 2.52
N VAL A 589 52.10 43.19 2.58
CA VAL A 589 51.28 44.20 3.28
C VAL A 589 50.62 45.33 2.44
N SER A 590 49.29 45.15 2.32
CA SER A 590 48.18 46.12 2.44
C SER A 590 47.55 46.83 1.23
N LYS A 591 46.21 46.61 1.14
CA LYS A 591 45.07 47.50 0.76
C LYS A 591 45.10 48.10 -0.67
N LYS A 592 44.03 48.18 -1.46
CA LYS A 592 42.56 48.08 -1.30
C LYS A 592 41.94 48.10 -2.73
N LYS A 593 40.70 47.57 -2.85
CA LYS A 593 39.68 47.81 -3.92
C LYS A 593 39.98 47.26 -5.33
N ASP A 594 39.05 46.77 -6.15
CA ASP A 594 37.58 46.79 -6.27
C ASP A 594 37.10 45.53 -7.06
N GLN A 595 35.76 45.36 -7.14
CA GLN A 595 34.98 44.67 -8.20
C GLN A 595 34.62 43.16 -8.12
N SER A 596 33.32 42.96 -7.87
CA SER A 596 32.32 42.25 -8.69
C SER A 596 32.37 40.72 -8.92
N THR A 597 31.24 40.10 -8.54
CA THR A 597 30.51 38.99 -9.22
C THR A 597 31.23 37.66 -9.47
N ASN A 598 30.76 36.57 -8.83
CA ASN A 598 29.98 35.56 -9.55
C ASN A 598 29.40 34.45 -8.64
N ASN A 599 28.18 34.08 -9.03
CA ASN A 599 27.29 33.03 -8.55
C ASN A 599 27.93 31.63 -8.48
N SER A 600 27.63 30.85 -7.44
CA SER A 600 27.65 29.38 -7.50
C SER A 600 26.23 28.84 -7.37
N LEU A 601 25.78 28.15 -8.42
CA LEU A 601 24.55 27.37 -8.48
C LEU A 601 24.73 26.08 -7.67
N ASP A 602 24.01 25.97 -6.56
CA ASP A 602 23.85 24.70 -5.84
C ASP A 602 22.69 23.90 -6.47
N LYS A 603 23.01 22.68 -6.91
CA LYS A 603 22.06 21.68 -7.40
C LYS A 603 21.46 20.94 -6.20
N GLU A 604 20.17 21.16 -5.94
CA GLU A 604 19.38 20.36 -5.01
C GLU A 604 18.90 19.05 -5.68
N ASN A 605 19.49 17.92 -5.28
CA ASN A 605 18.95 16.58 -5.52
C ASN A 605 18.24 16.10 -4.25
N MET A 606 16.93 16.34 -4.14
CA MET A 606 16.10 15.84 -3.04
C MET A 606 15.37 14.55 -3.44
N SER A 607 15.97 13.41 -3.08
CA SER A 607 15.33 12.10 -3.06
C SER A 607 14.36 12.02 -1.87
N SER A 608 13.06 11.80 -2.13
CA SER A 608 12.03 11.72 -1.09
C SER A 608 11.70 10.25 -0.75
N CYS A 609 12.53 9.65 0.09
CA CYS A 609 12.20 8.48 0.90
C CYS A 609 12.08 8.92 2.37
N GLY A 610 10.91 9.39 2.77
CA GLY A 610 10.61 9.71 4.16
C GLY A 610 10.17 8.45 4.92
N SER A 611 11.14 7.69 5.45
CA SER A 611 10.93 6.66 6.47
C SER A 611 11.60 7.09 7.77
N GLY A 612 10.93 7.94 8.54
CA GLY A 612 11.29 8.23 9.92
C GLY A 612 10.62 7.23 10.85
N GLY A 613 11.34 6.17 11.23
CA GLY A 613 10.91 5.23 12.26
C GLY A 613 11.17 5.80 13.64
N THR A 614 10.16 6.42 14.26
CA THR A 614 10.21 6.74 15.70
C THR A 614 9.50 5.61 16.44
N LYS A 615 10.26 4.84 17.23
CA LYS A 615 9.69 3.92 18.23
C LYS A 615 8.92 4.74 19.25
N VAL A 616 7.61 4.85 19.09
CA VAL A 616 6.68 5.33 20.12
C VAL A 616 5.79 4.15 20.50
N SER A 617 5.89 3.76 21.76
CA SER A 617 5.04 2.77 22.41
C SER A 617 3.56 3.17 22.33
N SER A 618 2.72 2.18 22.09
CA SER A 618 1.28 2.25 21.89
C SER A 618 0.52 3.06 22.96
N PRO A 619 -0.54 3.78 22.58
CA PRO A 619 -1.77 3.88 23.35
C PRO A 619 -2.87 3.01 22.71
N GLY A 620 -3.60 2.31 23.57
CA GLY A 620 -4.54 1.26 23.21
C GLY A 620 -5.77 1.69 22.41
N SER A 621 -6.32 0.67 21.75
CA SER A 621 -7.59 0.65 21.04
C SER A 621 -8.74 1.30 21.81
N LEU A 622 -9.33 2.35 21.23
CA LEU A 622 -10.70 2.78 21.53
C LEU A 622 -11.45 2.84 20.21
N GLY A 623 -12.53 2.05 20.14
CA GLY A 623 -13.34 1.88 18.95
C GLY A 623 -14.07 3.16 18.57
N LEU A 624 -13.92 3.56 17.31
CA LEU A 624 -14.87 4.46 16.67
C LEU A 624 -15.97 3.59 16.07
N ALA A 625 -17.18 3.80 16.58
CA ALA A 625 -18.41 3.27 16.02
C ALA A 625 -18.49 3.66 14.54
N ARG A 626 -18.65 2.66 13.68
CA ARG A 626 -19.12 2.89 12.32
C ARG A 626 -20.58 3.28 12.41
N GLU A 627 -20.92 4.42 11.81
CA GLU A 627 -22.29 4.72 11.40
C GLU A 627 -22.81 3.53 10.59
N VAL A 628 -23.90 2.97 11.07
CA VAL A 628 -24.66 1.91 10.43
C VAL A 628 -25.52 2.61 9.39
N ASP A 629 -25.24 2.38 8.11
CA ASP A 629 -26.20 2.61 7.03
C ASP A 629 -27.38 1.65 7.24
N SER A 630 -28.36 2.07 8.05
CA SER A 630 -29.63 1.39 8.22
C SER A 630 -30.57 1.78 7.07
N GLY A 631 -30.38 1.17 5.91
CA GLY A 631 -31.40 1.13 4.86
C GLY A 631 -32.40 0.02 5.15
N ASN A 632 -33.32 0.25 6.09
CA ASN A 632 -34.60 -0.45 6.20
C ASN A 632 -35.48 0.23 7.27
N CYS A 633 -36.21 1.26 6.85
CA CYS A 633 -37.36 1.77 7.61
C CYS A 633 -38.61 1.60 6.74
N LEU A 634 -39.33 0.50 7.00
CA LEU A 634 -40.74 0.35 6.71
C LEU A 634 -41.50 1.43 7.49
N SER A 635 -42.10 2.37 6.76
CA SER A 635 -42.99 3.39 7.30
C SER A 635 -44.30 2.75 7.76
N LEU A 636 -44.44 2.54 9.06
CA LEU A 636 -45.73 2.53 9.74
C LEU A 636 -46.01 3.98 10.15
N LEU A 637 -47.08 4.60 9.65
CA LEU A 637 -47.86 5.60 10.38
C LEU A 637 -49.22 5.85 9.68
N ASP A 638 -50.25 5.83 10.52
CA ASP A 638 -51.52 6.57 10.46
C ASP A 638 -52.62 6.21 9.45
N ASN A 639 -53.52 5.34 9.92
CA ASN A 639 -54.93 5.32 9.57
C ASN A 639 -55.69 6.45 10.31
N ARG A 640 -56.23 7.42 9.57
CA ARG A 640 -57.37 8.24 9.99
C ARG A 640 -58.52 8.12 8.98
N ASN A 641 -59.65 7.62 9.51
CA ASN A 641 -61.04 7.65 9.05
C ASN A 641 -61.40 8.48 7.81
N CYS A 642 -62.07 7.87 6.82
CA CYS A 642 -63.51 8.06 6.51
C CYS A 642 -63.93 7.29 5.22
N PRO A 643 -65.25 7.06 4.98
CA PRO A 643 -65.77 5.77 4.48
C PRO A 643 -66.46 5.80 3.10
N MET A 644 -66.99 4.63 2.71
CA MET A 644 -67.87 4.30 1.56
C MET A 644 -67.13 4.12 0.22
N THR A 645 -67.32 3.07 -0.59
CA THR A 645 -68.60 2.51 -1.05
C THR A 645 -68.39 1.09 -1.64
N ARG A 646 -69.49 0.32 -1.65
CA ARG A 646 -69.71 -1.07 -2.10
C ARG A 646 -69.21 -1.46 -3.52
N THR A 647 -69.12 -2.79 -3.68
CA THR A 647 -69.38 -3.69 -4.85
C THR A 647 -68.13 -4.32 -5.47
N SER A 648 -68.07 -5.56 -5.94
CA SER A 648 -68.87 -6.80 -5.82
C SER A 648 -68.07 -7.92 -6.51
N LYS A 649 -68.20 -9.15 -5.98
CA LYS A 649 -68.22 -10.46 -6.67
C LYS A 649 -67.13 -10.85 -7.71
N ALA A 650 -66.45 -11.95 -7.34
CA ALA A 650 -66.45 -13.25 -8.03
C ALA A 650 -65.37 -13.61 -9.08
N ASN A 651 -64.67 -14.70 -8.72
CA ASN A 651 -64.46 -15.94 -9.48
C ASN A 651 -63.23 -16.16 -10.39
N HIS A 652 -62.56 -17.26 -10.03
CA HIS A 652 -61.94 -18.33 -10.82
C HIS A 652 -60.50 -18.22 -11.35
N ASN A 653 -59.67 -19.09 -10.76
CA ASN A 653 -58.80 -20.10 -11.38
C ASN A 653 -57.90 -19.67 -12.55
N ASN A 654 -56.59 -19.70 -12.33
CA ASN A 654 -55.76 -20.79 -12.87
C ASN A 654 -54.34 -20.76 -12.30
N CYS A 655 -53.91 -21.91 -11.80
CA CYS A 655 -52.51 -22.25 -11.57
C CYS A 655 -51.74 -22.23 -12.90
N ARG A 656 -50.57 -21.61 -12.91
CA ARG A 656 -49.37 -22.18 -13.56
C ARG A 656 -48.11 -21.55 -12.96
N GLN A 657 -47.24 -22.46 -12.53
CA GLN A 657 -45.91 -22.21 -11.97
C GLN A 657 -45.01 -21.55 -13.01
N THR A 658 -44.29 -20.50 -12.59
CA THR A 658 -42.95 -20.21 -13.11
C THR A 658 -42.11 -19.69 -11.96
N ALA A 659 -41.10 -20.46 -11.62
CA ALA A 659 -40.17 -20.21 -10.54
C ALA A 659 -39.35 -18.93 -10.81
N VAL A 660 -39.32 -18.06 -9.80
CA VAL A 660 -38.44 -16.91 -9.72
C VAL A 660 -37.10 -17.41 -9.14
N CYS A 661 -36.06 -17.40 -9.97
CA CYS A 661 -34.67 -17.51 -9.47
C CYS A 661 -34.24 -16.13 -8.96
N ILE A 662 -34.23 -16.00 -7.63
CA ILE A 662 -33.64 -14.86 -6.92
C ILE A 662 -32.14 -15.16 -6.76
N TYR A 663 -31.30 -14.32 -7.37
CA TYR A 663 -29.88 -14.20 -7.03
C TYR A 663 -29.75 -13.26 -5.82
N CYS A 664 -29.07 -13.73 -4.79
CA CYS A 664 -28.34 -12.93 -3.79
C CYS A 664 -27.03 -13.66 -3.52
#